data_AF-A0A345HP87-F1
#
_entry.id   AF-A0A345HP87-F1
#
_cell.length_a   1.000
_cell.length_b   1.000
_cell.length_c   1.000
_cell.angle_alpha   90.00
_cell.angle_beta   90.00
_cell.angle_gamma   90.00
#
_symmetry.space_group_name_H-M   'P 1'
#
loop_
_entity.id
_entity.type
_entity.pdbx_description
1 polymer ?
#
loop_
_entity_poly.entity_id
_entity_poly.type
_entity_poly.pdbx_seq_one_letter_code
_entity_poly.pdbx_strand_id
1 'polypeptide(L)'
;MVARRPRRLRHPGPRAGRPQRPGPVRRPLTDPARPWTRPPSPTALHSVAQILTDDPPPGWARRVLSAGRALLLIDGVDEIPPGEREEARRWLGELLDLYPHIHCLATVRPLAVEDDWLRSEEFEELQLLPMRDKDIEAFVTAWHRAARLECDRYADQHRAAAERAELDGLEAELKERLRQNTALRTLARTPLLCAVICALHRRRGGLLPDTRWELYRATLAMLLGNRDAQRRIGSPEGITMGFEEHQELLQCLAVWLVRAGRAQLSRADAEQQIEVALRRLPKVREQGSAATVLRHLLNRSGLIQERADDEIQFIHRTFQDYLAARALIEGGSLLELLQNAPNEQWRDTVLLAVGHCRPHEVRRLVEGLLADGAASSYGGRRADLYVLAARCLLNTVVVDETVGERVADRIRTLLPPRDSGHTDALVSLEDYVLPLLPEPSGLGVRDAEEVAELICMVGGSSAIPYAKRFSLHESVHVRSTIAASWFQFPTERYAREVLAGMSLTGLAISVSTPDRLRLLPGLPSPSAVDVSIDASSSQLGEYLPTAGCEELNVYGNAVLRDVSFLPGLTDVRSLSVTKCPALEDLSGLVNTPLTALELDVGTLGEEELDAVHRIPYLRSLTLTYGSSSPGRLPAAHPGVSYLRLDSRQPLDLSSLDAWFSLRELDVTVDSCDWLTLGSPGPVRAPQVASLTLRLSADHAGLARLGEVFPFLATLVVFTHVPGPLPDLTPLRTLPGLRTSVARRAD
;
A
#
# COMPACT_ATOMS: atom_id res chain seq x y z
N MET A 1 -1.04 -5.74 3.21
CA MET A 1 0.29 -6.21 2.74
C MET A 1 1.34 -5.50 3.58
N VAL A 2 2.50 -6.11 3.78
CA VAL A 2 3.55 -5.51 4.60
C VAL A 2 4.91 -5.79 3.99
N ALA A 3 5.76 -4.78 3.84
CA ALA A 3 7.05 -4.88 3.16
C ALA A 3 8.20 -4.41 4.05
N ARG A 4 9.28 -5.19 4.14
CA ARG A 4 10.50 -4.80 4.85
C ARG A 4 11.64 -4.56 3.87
N ARG A 5 12.29 -3.41 3.99
CA ARG A 5 13.54 -3.08 3.26
C ARG A 5 14.75 -3.66 4.00
N PRO A 6 15.82 -4.04 3.29
CA PRO A 6 17.02 -4.58 3.93
C PRO A 6 17.67 -3.56 4.88
N ARG A 7 18.06 -4.03 6.08
CA ARG A 7 18.91 -3.28 7.01
C ARG A 7 20.26 -3.05 6.32
N ARG A 8 20.61 -1.78 6.08
CA ARG A 8 21.86 -1.41 5.41
C ARG A 8 23.03 -1.54 6.38
N LEU A 9 23.75 -2.66 6.32
CA LEU A 9 25.17 -2.69 6.69
C LEU A 9 25.98 -2.60 5.39
N ARG A 10 26.89 -1.62 5.33
CA ARG A 10 27.72 -1.30 4.15
C ARG A 10 28.59 -2.51 3.78
N HIS A 11 28.32 -3.15 2.66
CA HIS A 11 29.34 -3.88 1.90
C HIS A 11 29.20 -3.62 0.39
N PRO A 12 30.27 -3.19 -0.30
CA PRO A 12 30.25 -2.98 -1.74
C PRO A 12 30.58 -4.30 -2.46
N GLY A 13 29.69 -4.75 -3.33
CA GLY A 13 29.93 -5.88 -4.24
C GLY A 13 29.44 -5.55 -5.65
N PRO A 14 30.16 -5.97 -6.72
CA PRO A 14 29.86 -5.55 -8.09
C PRO A 14 28.59 -6.22 -8.63
N ARG A 15 27.78 -5.44 -9.36
CA ARG A 15 26.61 -5.92 -10.11
C ARG A 15 27.05 -6.68 -11.36
N ALA A 16 26.81 -7.99 -11.40
CA ALA A 16 26.90 -8.80 -12.63
C ALA A 16 25.53 -8.89 -13.33
N GLY A 17 25.56 -8.98 -14.66
CA GLY A 17 24.41 -8.90 -15.58
C GLY A 17 23.32 -9.97 -15.37
N ARG A 18 22.11 -9.63 -15.84
CA ARG A 18 20.90 -10.46 -15.75
C ARG A 18 20.88 -11.55 -16.84
N PRO A 19 20.75 -12.84 -16.49
CA PRO A 19 20.11 -13.80 -17.37
C PRO A 19 18.60 -13.86 -17.10
N GLN A 20 17.83 -14.23 -18.11
CA GLN A 20 16.37 -14.44 -18.05
C GLN A 20 16.03 -15.44 -16.93
N ARG A 21 15.05 -15.09 -16.08
CA ARG A 21 14.62 -15.90 -14.93
C ARG A 21 13.39 -16.74 -15.29
N PRO A 22 13.33 -18.03 -14.92
CA PRO A 22 12.06 -18.76 -14.88
C PRO A 22 11.13 -18.15 -13.83
N GLY A 23 9.82 -18.28 -14.04
CA GLY A 23 8.78 -17.68 -13.21
C GLY A 23 8.78 -18.16 -11.75
N PRO A 24 8.23 -17.37 -10.82
CA PRO A 24 8.18 -17.73 -9.40
C PRO A 24 7.26 -18.94 -9.15
N VAL A 25 7.76 -19.93 -8.41
CA VAL A 25 6.97 -21.05 -7.89
C VAL A 25 6.35 -20.61 -6.56
N ARG A 26 5.01 -20.56 -6.47
CA ARG A 26 4.25 -20.22 -5.25
C ARG A 26 3.87 -21.47 -4.47
N ARG A 27 4.28 -21.61 -3.20
CA ARG A 27 3.82 -22.66 -2.28
C ARG A 27 3.78 -22.18 -0.83
N PRO A 28 2.86 -22.70 0.01
CA PRO A 28 2.74 -22.33 1.42
C PRO A 28 4.00 -22.72 2.20
N LEU A 29 4.27 -21.99 3.29
CA LEU A 29 5.40 -22.22 4.21
C LEU A 29 5.21 -23.41 5.15
N THR A 30 4.07 -24.09 5.07
CA THR A 30 3.69 -25.20 5.95
C THR A 30 3.94 -26.55 5.29
N ASP A 31 4.77 -27.37 5.92
CA ASP A 31 4.92 -28.81 5.68
C ASP A 31 3.98 -29.54 6.65
N PRO A 32 2.88 -30.17 6.19
CA PRO A 32 1.87 -30.76 7.07
C PRO A 32 2.30 -32.06 7.77
N ALA A 33 3.47 -32.63 7.44
CA ALA A 33 4.06 -33.70 8.25
C ALA A 33 4.63 -33.18 9.59
N ARG A 34 4.67 -31.84 9.77
CA ARG A 34 5.04 -31.18 11.01
C ARG A 34 4.02 -30.09 11.35
N PRO A 35 3.27 -30.18 12.46
CA PRO A 35 2.60 -29.00 13.00
C PRO A 35 3.63 -27.87 13.16
N TRP A 36 3.21 -26.59 13.15
CA TRP A 36 4.08 -25.39 13.25
C TRP A 36 5.09 -25.41 14.41
N THR A 37 4.98 -26.39 15.32
CA THR A 37 5.95 -26.79 16.34
C THR A 37 7.44 -26.71 15.97
N ARG A 38 7.83 -26.74 14.68
CA ARG A 38 9.16 -26.28 14.24
C ARG A 38 9.15 -25.64 12.83
N PRO A 39 9.38 -24.33 12.73
CA PRO A 39 9.54 -23.67 11.43
C PRO A 39 10.83 -24.13 10.72
N PRO A 40 10.88 -24.08 9.38
CA PRO A 40 11.99 -24.63 8.61
C PRO A 40 13.30 -23.87 8.88
N SER A 41 14.40 -24.61 9.02
CA SER A 41 15.73 -23.99 9.07
C SER A 41 16.02 -23.24 7.77
N PRO A 42 16.85 -22.18 7.77
CA PRO A 42 17.23 -21.46 6.55
C PRO A 42 17.80 -22.37 5.46
N THR A 43 18.50 -23.43 5.87
CA THR A 43 19.03 -24.47 4.99
C THR A 43 17.95 -25.35 4.37
N ALA A 44 16.76 -25.47 4.96
CA ALA A 44 15.66 -26.29 4.45
C ALA A 44 14.67 -25.50 3.56
N LEU A 45 14.82 -24.17 3.43
CA LEU A 45 13.92 -23.34 2.62
C LEU A 45 13.83 -23.77 1.15
N HIS A 46 14.92 -24.29 0.58
CA HIS A 46 14.92 -24.80 -0.81
C HIS A 46 14.08 -26.07 -0.98
N SER A 47 14.02 -26.91 0.05
CA SER A 47 13.20 -28.14 0.09
C SER A 47 11.72 -27.79 0.23
N VAL A 48 11.39 -26.83 1.11
CA VAL A 48 10.02 -26.31 1.28
C VAL A 48 9.52 -25.61 0.00
N ALA A 49 10.40 -24.87 -0.67
CA ALA A 49 10.08 -24.21 -1.94
C ALA A 49 9.98 -25.16 -3.15
N GLN A 50 10.31 -26.46 -2.98
CA GLN A 50 10.31 -27.50 -4.02
C GLN A 50 10.90 -27.01 -5.37
N ILE A 51 12.07 -26.36 -5.29
CA ILE A 51 12.72 -25.77 -6.45
C ILE A 51 13.10 -26.89 -7.43
N LEU A 52 12.63 -26.82 -8.68
CA LEU A 52 13.06 -27.66 -9.80
C LEU A 52 14.50 -27.28 -10.19
N THR A 53 15.47 -27.71 -9.38
CA THR A 53 16.91 -27.61 -9.67
C THR A 53 17.55 -28.96 -9.42
N ASP A 54 18.40 -29.41 -10.34
CA ASP A 54 19.35 -30.49 -10.09
C ASP A 54 20.21 -30.09 -8.88
N ASP A 55 20.18 -30.90 -7.82
CA ASP A 55 20.81 -30.73 -6.50
C ASP A 55 21.53 -29.38 -6.27
N PRO A 56 20.89 -28.41 -5.60
CA PRO A 56 21.53 -27.13 -5.34
C PRO A 56 22.82 -27.34 -4.51
N PRO A 57 23.95 -26.73 -4.89
CA PRO A 57 25.23 -27.01 -4.25
C PRO A 57 25.19 -26.74 -2.74
N PRO A 58 25.89 -27.54 -1.90
CA PRO A 58 25.79 -27.46 -0.44
C PRO A 58 25.86 -26.03 0.09
N GLY A 59 24.91 -25.62 0.94
CA GLY A 59 24.84 -24.26 1.49
C GLY A 59 24.38 -23.16 0.53
N TRP A 60 23.81 -23.52 -0.64
CA TRP A 60 23.30 -22.56 -1.63
C TRP A 60 22.30 -21.56 -1.02
N ALA A 61 21.30 -22.03 -0.28
CA ALA A 61 20.28 -21.17 0.33
C ALA A 61 20.91 -20.12 1.25
N ARG A 62 21.82 -20.55 2.13
CA ARG A 62 22.60 -19.64 3.00
C ARG A 62 23.39 -18.62 2.17
N ARG A 63 24.10 -19.05 1.10
CA ARG A 63 24.84 -18.10 0.24
C ARG A 63 23.95 -17.08 -0.45
N VAL A 64 22.75 -17.46 -0.88
CA VAL A 64 21.79 -16.56 -1.54
C VAL A 64 21.21 -15.55 -0.54
N LEU A 65 20.81 -16.03 0.64
CA LEU A 65 20.27 -15.22 1.74
C LEU A 65 21.32 -14.25 2.27
N SER A 66 22.52 -14.72 2.61
CA SER A 66 23.63 -13.88 3.09
C SER A 66 24.09 -12.83 2.07
N ALA A 67 24.00 -13.13 0.77
CA ALA A 67 24.35 -12.18 -0.29
C ALA A 67 23.25 -11.14 -0.57
N GLY A 68 22.12 -11.14 0.15
CA GLY A 68 21.01 -10.21 -0.09
C GLY A 68 20.33 -10.37 -1.45
N ARG A 69 20.51 -11.52 -2.11
CA ARG A 69 19.95 -11.80 -3.45
C ARG A 69 18.56 -12.44 -3.39
N ALA A 70 18.10 -12.79 -2.20
CA ALA A 70 16.79 -13.38 -1.96
C ALA A 70 15.70 -12.31 -1.82
N LEU A 71 14.53 -12.62 -2.38
CA LEU A 71 13.25 -11.99 -2.05
C LEU A 71 12.39 -13.06 -1.38
N LEU A 72 12.05 -12.86 -0.11
CA LEU A 72 11.16 -13.71 0.65
C LEU A 72 9.72 -13.23 0.47
N LEU A 73 8.85 -14.09 -0.02
CA LEU A 73 7.42 -13.83 -0.21
C LEU A 73 6.63 -14.75 0.73
N ILE A 74 5.93 -14.16 1.69
CA ILE A 74 5.04 -14.87 2.61
C ILE A 74 3.61 -14.56 2.16
N ASP A 75 2.92 -15.55 1.62
CA ASP A 75 1.55 -15.40 1.12
C ASP A 75 0.57 -15.89 2.20
N GLY A 76 -0.35 -15.03 2.65
CA GLY A 76 -1.47 -15.40 3.51
C GLY A 76 -1.09 -15.68 4.96
N VAL A 77 -0.51 -14.72 5.68
CA VAL A 77 -0.24 -14.84 7.12
C VAL A 77 -1.52 -15.17 7.91
N ASP A 78 -2.68 -14.67 7.46
CA ASP A 78 -3.97 -14.93 8.09
C ASP A 78 -4.40 -16.40 8.05
N GLU A 79 -3.79 -17.21 7.17
CA GLU A 79 -4.00 -18.65 7.09
C GLU A 79 -3.33 -19.42 8.24
N ILE A 80 -2.42 -18.76 8.99
CA ILE A 80 -1.81 -19.34 10.20
C ILE A 80 -2.83 -19.30 11.35
N PRO A 81 -3.08 -20.42 12.05
CA PRO A 81 -3.97 -20.46 13.20
C PRO A 81 -3.56 -19.45 14.29
N PRO A 82 -4.52 -18.77 14.95
CA PRO A 82 -4.20 -17.72 15.94
C PRO A 82 -3.21 -18.13 17.03
N GLY A 83 -3.28 -19.38 17.52
CA GLY A 83 -2.37 -19.89 18.55
C GLY A 83 -0.93 -20.09 18.09
N GLU A 84 -0.67 -20.12 16.78
CA GLU A 84 0.64 -20.39 16.19
C GLU A 84 1.30 -19.12 15.63
N ARG A 85 0.54 -18.02 15.50
CA ARG A 85 1.01 -16.76 14.88
C ARG A 85 2.21 -16.15 15.60
N GLU A 86 2.22 -16.16 16.93
CA GLU A 86 3.32 -15.54 17.69
C GLU A 86 4.63 -16.33 17.55
N GLU A 87 4.54 -17.65 17.41
CA GLU A 87 5.70 -18.48 17.09
C GLU A 87 6.20 -18.23 15.65
N ALA A 88 5.27 -18.10 14.70
CA ALA A 88 5.60 -17.75 13.32
C ALA A 88 6.28 -16.37 13.21
N ARG A 89 5.78 -15.38 13.95
CA ARG A 89 6.38 -14.04 14.05
C ARG A 89 7.79 -14.11 14.60
N ARG A 90 7.99 -14.79 15.73
CA ARG A 90 9.31 -14.91 16.36
C ARG A 90 10.33 -15.55 15.42
N TRP A 91 9.93 -16.63 14.76
CA TRP A 91 10.80 -17.27 13.76
C TRP A 91 11.12 -16.37 12.58
N LEU A 92 10.14 -15.61 12.09
CA LEU A 92 10.37 -14.65 11.02
C LEU A 92 11.38 -13.57 11.46
N GLY A 93 11.24 -13.04 12.67
CA GLY A 93 12.20 -12.11 13.28
C GLY A 93 13.61 -12.70 13.34
N GLU A 94 13.76 -13.92 13.88
CA GLU A 94 15.05 -14.61 13.94
C GLU A 94 15.68 -14.82 12.56
N LEU A 95 14.89 -15.17 11.54
CA LEU A 95 15.37 -15.33 10.17
C LEU A 95 15.84 -13.99 9.57
N LEU A 96 15.08 -12.93 9.83
CA LEU A 96 15.34 -11.58 9.34
C LEU A 96 16.52 -10.90 10.03
N ASP A 97 16.78 -11.24 11.29
CA ASP A 97 17.99 -10.85 12.03
C ASP A 97 19.22 -11.62 11.54
N LEU A 98 19.06 -12.92 11.22
CA LEU A 98 20.15 -13.73 10.67
C LEU A 98 20.56 -13.30 9.25
N TYR A 99 19.62 -12.76 8.47
CA TYR A 99 19.84 -12.31 7.09
C TYR A 99 19.29 -10.89 6.84
N PRO A 100 19.96 -9.84 7.36
CA PRO A 100 19.44 -8.46 7.33
C PRO A 100 19.30 -7.86 5.93
N HIS A 101 19.93 -8.47 4.91
CA HIS A 101 19.99 -7.93 3.55
C HIS A 101 18.91 -8.46 2.60
N ILE A 102 18.04 -9.36 3.06
CA ILE A 102 16.97 -9.88 2.22
C ILE A 102 15.78 -8.91 2.20
N HIS A 103 15.07 -8.88 1.09
CA HIS A 103 13.77 -8.19 1.03
C HIS A 103 12.69 -9.19 1.43
N CYS A 104 11.74 -8.75 2.24
CA CYS A 104 10.61 -9.58 2.65
C CYS A 104 9.29 -8.86 2.35
N LEU A 105 8.37 -9.58 1.72
CA LEU A 105 6.99 -9.13 1.52
C LEU A 105 6.05 -10.17 2.12
N ALA A 106 5.18 -9.73 3.02
CA ALA A 106 4.13 -10.54 3.60
C ALA A 106 2.75 -10.05 3.13
N THR A 107 1.85 -10.97 2.81
CA THR A 107 0.45 -10.67 2.55
C THR A 107 -0.39 -11.15 3.74
N VAL A 108 -1.36 -10.34 4.12
CA VAL A 108 -2.27 -10.60 5.24
C VAL A 108 -3.59 -9.92 4.91
N ARG A 109 -4.71 -10.54 5.29
CA ARG A 109 -6.03 -9.92 5.18
C ARG A 109 -6.16 -8.76 6.17
N PRO A 110 -6.95 -7.72 5.85
CA PRO A 110 -7.25 -6.66 6.79
C PRO A 110 -7.84 -7.23 8.07
N LEU A 111 -7.37 -6.75 9.22
CA LEU A 111 -7.86 -7.10 10.57
C LEU A 111 -7.51 -8.54 11.04
N ALA A 112 -6.73 -9.31 10.26
CA ALA A 112 -6.30 -10.65 10.67
C ALA A 112 -5.25 -10.69 11.75
N VAL A 113 -4.47 -9.63 11.84
CA VAL A 113 -3.48 -9.42 12.89
C VAL A 113 -3.75 -8.06 13.50
N GLU A 114 -3.28 -7.83 14.72
CA GLU A 114 -3.33 -6.49 15.31
C GLU A 114 -2.58 -5.51 14.41
N ASP A 115 -3.04 -4.26 14.40
CA ASP A 115 -2.31 -3.16 13.78
C ASP A 115 -0.88 -3.16 14.34
N ASP A 116 0.13 -2.94 13.49
CA ASP A 116 1.53 -2.97 13.86
C ASP A 116 2.09 -4.34 14.28
N TRP A 117 1.42 -5.45 13.98
CA TRP A 117 1.88 -6.80 14.36
C TRP A 117 3.30 -7.13 13.88
N LEU A 118 3.74 -6.58 12.74
CA LEU A 118 5.13 -6.71 12.26
C LEU A 118 5.97 -5.44 12.41
N ARG A 119 5.46 -4.38 13.06
CA ARG A 119 6.17 -3.11 13.21
C ARG A 119 7.50 -3.28 13.96
N SER A 120 7.56 -4.17 14.97
CA SER A 120 8.82 -4.49 15.67
C SER A 120 9.90 -5.04 14.75
N GLU A 121 9.50 -5.65 13.64
CA GLU A 121 10.38 -6.22 12.63
C GLU A 121 10.66 -5.22 11.49
N GLU A 122 10.37 -3.93 11.67
CA GLU A 122 10.62 -2.82 10.73
C GLU A 122 9.88 -2.97 9.39
N PHE A 123 8.72 -3.60 9.42
CA PHE A 123 7.86 -3.74 8.28
C PHE A 123 7.02 -2.47 8.04
N GLU A 124 6.95 -2.04 6.78
CA GLU A 124 6.09 -0.95 6.30
C GLU A 124 4.76 -1.52 5.81
N GLU A 125 3.64 -1.03 6.35
CA GLU A 125 2.30 -1.46 5.97
C GLU A 125 1.85 -0.82 4.66
N LEU A 126 1.35 -1.65 3.76
CA LEU A 126 0.83 -1.28 2.45
C LEU A 126 -0.56 -1.88 2.26
N GLN A 127 -1.54 -1.04 1.94
CA GLN A 127 -2.89 -1.50 1.65
C GLN A 127 -3.07 -1.74 0.15
N LEU A 128 -3.63 -2.89 -0.23
CA LEU A 128 -4.03 -3.13 -1.61
C LEU A 128 -5.40 -2.49 -1.83
N LEU A 129 -5.40 -1.33 -2.48
CA LEU A 129 -6.63 -0.60 -2.76
C LEU A 129 -7.51 -1.33 -3.80
N PRO A 130 -8.84 -1.13 -3.76
CA PRO A 130 -9.74 -1.62 -4.80
C PRO A 130 -9.32 -1.15 -6.20
N MET A 131 -9.58 -1.95 -7.24
CA MET A 131 -9.28 -1.56 -8.62
C MET A 131 -10.08 -0.30 -8.98
N ARG A 132 -9.41 0.72 -9.51
CA ARG A 132 -10.08 1.91 -10.06
C ARG A 132 -10.71 1.56 -11.40
N ASP A 133 -11.61 2.41 -11.88
CA ASP A 133 -12.33 2.19 -13.14
C ASP A 133 -11.39 1.90 -14.32
N LYS A 134 -10.27 2.63 -14.43
CA LYS A 134 -9.24 2.37 -15.45
C LYS A 134 -8.54 1.02 -15.29
N ASP A 135 -8.35 0.56 -14.05
CA ASP A 135 -7.71 -0.71 -13.75
C ASP A 135 -8.68 -1.87 -14.08
N ILE A 136 -9.99 -1.69 -13.84
CA ILE A 136 -11.06 -2.62 -14.26
C ILE A 136 -11.07 -2.73 -15.80
N GLU A 137 -11.08 -1.62 -16.53
CA GLU A 137 -11.06 -1.65 -17.99
C GLU A 137 -9.81 -2.34 -18.55
N ALA A 138 -8.63 -2.07 -17.96
CA ALA A 138 -7.38 -2.74 -18.30
C ALA A 138 -7.46 -4.26 -18.02
N PHE A 139 -8.05 -4.66 -16.89
CA PHE A 139 -8.26 -6.06 -16.55
C PHE A 139 -9.16 -6.77 -17.56
N VAL A 140 -10.31 -6.19 -17.90
CA VAL A 140 -11.26 -6.74 -18.89
C VAL A 140 -10.57 -6.92 -20.23
N THR A 141 -9.77 -5.94 -20.66
CA THR A 141 -8.99 -5.99 -21.89
C THR A 141 -7.99 -7.14 -21.86
N ALA A 142 -7.22 -7.27 -20.77
CA ALA A 142 -6.21 -8.32 -20.61
C ALA A 142 -6.84 -9.72 -20.59
N TRP A 143 -7.99 -9.87 -19.93
CA TRP A 143 -8.74 -11.13 -19.88
C TRP A 143 -9.25 -11.54 -21.27
N HIS A 144 -9.87 -10.63 -22.02
CA HIS A 144 -10.35 -10.93 -23.37
C HIS A 144 -9.20 -11.18 -24.34
N ARG A 145 -8.06 -10.49 -24.17
CA ARG A 145 -6.83 -10.79 -24.93
C ARG A 145 -6.36 -12.23 -24.66
N ALA A 146 -6.37 -12.68 -23.40
CA ALA A 146 -6.02 -14.06 -23.07
C ALA A 146 -7.03 -15.06 -23.67
N ALA A 147 -8.33 -14.77 -23.61
CA ALA A 147 -9.36 -15.60 -24.22
C ALA A 147 -9.17 -15.76 -25.75
N ARG A 148 -8.75 -14.69 -26.45
CA ARG A 148 -8.46 -14.75 -27.90
C ARG A 148 -7.28 -15.65 -28.25
N LEU A 149 -6.30 -15.84 -27.34
CA LEU A 149 -5.20 -16.80 -27.56
C LEU A 149 -5.69 -18.25 -27.62
N GLU A 150 -6.86 -18.55 -27.06
CA GLU A 150 -7.50 -19.87 -27.21
C GLU A 150 -7.95 -20.09 -28.66
N CYS A 151 -8.31 -19.02 -29.37
CA CYS A 151 -8.74 -19.11 -30.77
C CYS A 151 -7.62 -19.56 -31.71
N ASP A 152 -6.35 -19.32 -31.36
CA ASP A 152 -5.18 -19.80 -32.10
C ASP A 152 -5.09 -21.34 -32.11
N ARG A 153 -5.82 -22.03 -31.22
CA ARG A 153 -5.82 -23.50 -31.13
C ARG A 153 -6.83 -24.17 -32.04
N TYR A 154 -7.73 -23.43 -32.70
CA TYR A 154 -8.67 -24.01 -33.65
C TYR A 154 -7.99 -24.32 -34.98
N ALA A 155 -8.19 -25.54 -35.47
CA ALA A 155 -7.71 -25.93 -36.81
C ALA A 155 -8.49 -25.22 -37.94
N ASP A 156 -9.74 -24.81 -37.68
CA ASP A 156 -10.60 -24.11 -38.62
C ASP A 156 -10.46 -22.58 -38.44
N GLN A 157 -9.91 -21.92 -39.45
CA GLN A 157 -9.67 -20.48 -39.46
C GLN A 157 -10.96 -19.65 -39.51
N HIS A 158 -12.02 -20.13 -40.16
CA HIS A 158 -13.31 -19.43 -40.19
C HIS A 158 -13.97 -19.45 -38.82
N ARG A 159 -13.91 -20.59 -38.13
CA ARG A 159 -14.38 -20.69 -36.74
C ARG A 159 -13.55 -19.82 -35.80
N ALA A 160 -12.23 -19.81 -35.96
CA ALA A 160 -11.35 -18.95 -35.16
C ALA A 160 -11.65 -17.46 -35.37
N ALA A 161 -11.95 -17.03 -36.60
CA ALA A 161 -12.31 -15.66 -36.91
C ALA A 161 -13.68 -15.26 -36.34
N ALA A 162 -14.68 -16.15 -36.43
CA ALA A 162 -16.01 -15.92 -35.88
C ALA A 162 -15.97 -15.76 -34.34
N GLU A 163 -15.24 -16.64 -33.64
CA GLU A 163 -15.12 -16.55 -32.17
C GLU A 163 -14.36 -15.30 -31.73
N ARG A 164 -13.35 -14.85 -32.50
CA ARG A 164 -12.68 -13.56 -32.22
C ARG A 164 -13.64 -12.37 -32.35
N ALA A 165 -14.44 -12.33 -33.41
CA ALA A 165 -15.40 -11.26 -33.62
C ALA A 165 -16.46 -11.21 -32.50
N GLU A 166 -16.91 -12.36 -32.03
CA GLU A 166 -17.81 -12.46 -30.87
C GLU A 166 -17.15 -11.93 -29.59
N LEU A 167 -15.89 -12.30 -29.33
CA LEU A 167 -15.12 -11.81 -28.18
C LEU A 167 -14.89 -10.29 -28.24
N ASP A 168 -14.71 -9.70 -29.43
CA ASP A 168 -14.58 -8.25 -29.60
C ASP A 168 -15.88 -7.53 -29.24
N GLY A 169 -17.03 -8.07 -29.67
CA GLY A 169 -18.34 -7.56 -29.29
C GLY A 169 -18.60 -7.67 -27.78
N LEU A 170 -18.29 -8.82 -27.19
CA LEU A 170 -18.46 -9.05 -25.75
C LEU A 170 -17.54 -8.17 -24.89
N GLU A 171 -16.31 -7.91 -25.33
CA GLU A 171 -15.40 -7.01 -24.60
C GLU A 171 -15.96 -5.58 -24.56
N ALA A 172 -16.40 -5.07 -25.72
CA ALA A 172 -16.95 -3.73 -25.83
C ALA A 172 -18.26 -3.59 -25.02
N GLU A 173 -19.15 -4.56 -25.12
CA GLU A 173 -20.41 -4.58 -24.35
C GLU A 173 -20.14 -4.62 -22.84
N LEU A 174 -19.22 -5.47 -22.38
CA LEU A 174 -18.93 -5.58 -20.96
C LEU A 174 -18.35 -4.29 -20.39
N LYS A 175 -17.42 -3.66 -21.10
CA LYS A 175 -16.86 -2.35 -20.71
C LYS A 175 -17.98 -1.32 -20.58
N GLU A 176 -18.90 -1.28 -21.53
CA GLU A 176 -20.01 -0.32 -21.49
C GLU A 176 -20.98 -0.61 -20.34
N ARG A 177 -21.36 -1.87 -20.12
CA ARG A 177 -22.19 -2.26 -18.97
C ARG A 177 -21.54 -1.90 -17.64
N LEU A 178 -20.22 -2.10 -17.50
CA LEU A 178 -19.48 -1.72 -16.30
C LEU A 178 -19.43 -0.20 -16.10
N ARG A 179 -19.45 0.61 -17.16
CA ARG A 179 -19.57 2.08 -17.03
C ARG A 179 -20.98 2.50 -16.60
N GLN A 180 -22.01 1.87 -17.16
CA GLN A 180 -23.41 2.24 -16.92
C GLN A 180 -23.98 1.71 -15.61
N ASN A 181 -23.57 0.51 -15.18
CA ASN A 181 -24.10 -0.15 -13.98
C ASN A 181 -23.12 -0.02 -12.81
N THR A 182 -23.40 0.93 -11.91
CA THR A 182 -22.58 1.17 -10.71
C THR A 182 -22.50 -0.05 -9.80
N ALA A 183 -23.58 -0.80 -9.60
CA ALA A 183 -23.57 -1.98 -8.75
C ALA A 183 -22.61 -3.05 -9.29
N LEU A 184 -22.69 -3.34 -10.59
CA LEU A 184 -21.79 -4.28 -11.26
C LEU A 184 -20.33 -3.80 -11.24
N ARG A 185 -20.11 -2.48 -11.41
CA ARG A 185 -18.77 -1.88 -11.31
C ARG A 185 -18.18 -2.02 -9.92
N THR A 186 -18.97 -1.79 -8.86
CA THR A 186 -18.55 -1.98 -7.47
C THR A 186 -18.12 -3.43 -7.22
N LEU A 187 -18.84 -4.41 -7.78
CA LEU A 187 -18.41 -5.83 -7.70
C LEU A 187 -17.08 -6.07 -8.43
N ALA A 188 -16.90 -5.47 -9.61
CA ALA A 188 -15.70 -5.61 -10.43
C ALA A 188 -14.45 -4.94 -9.83
N ARG A 189 -14.57 -4.14 -8.75
CA ARG A 189 -13.41 -3.55 -8.06
C ARG A 189 -12.47 -4.58 -7.44
N THR A 190 -12.92 -5.83 -7.26
CA THR A 190 -12.05 -6.94 -6.83
C THR A 190 -11.60 -7.77 -8.04
N PRO A 191 -10.29 -8.05 -8.22
CA PRO A 191 -9.79 -8.78 -9.39
C PRO A 191 -10.46 -10.13 -9.62
N LEU A 192 -10.75 -10.86 -8.54
CA LEU A 192 -11.45 -12.15 -8.62
C LEU A 192 -12.86 -11.99 -9.21
N LEU A 193 -13.66 -11.07 -8.68
CA LEU A 193 -15.02 -10.87 -9.17
C LEU A 193 -15.03 -10.32 -10.59
N CYS A 194 -14.06 -9.46 -10.94
CA CYS A 194 -13.89 -9.00 -12.32
C CYS A 194 -13.63 -10.18 -13.28
N ALA A 195 -12.76 -11.12 -12.90
CA ALA A 195 -12.52 -12.34 -13.69
C ALA A 195 -13.77 -13.22 -13.82
N VAL A 196 -14.54 -13.36 -12.72
CA VAL A 196 -15.80 -14.09 -12.70
C VAL A 196 -16.85 -13.45 -13.61
N ILE A 197 -16.99 -12.12 -13.56
CA ILE A 197 -17.86 -11.34 -14.42
C ILE A 197 -17.47 -11.55 -15.89
N CYS A 198 -16.19 -11.47 -16.23
CA CYS A 198 -15.71 -11.71 -17.61
C CYS A 198 -16.07 -13.13 -18.08
N ALA A 199 -15.83 -14.15 -17.24
CA ALA A 199 -16.13 -15.53 -17.56
C ALA A 199 -17.64 -15.78 -17.75
N LEU A 200 -18.48 -15.24 -16.86
CA LEU A 200 -19.94 -15.36 -16.95
C LEU A 200 -20.50 -14.61 -18.17
N HIS A 201 -20.02 -13.40 -18.44
CA HIS A 201 -20.44 -12.59 -19.58
C HIS A 201 -20.18 -13.33 -20.89
N ARG A 202 -18.98 -13.92 -21.06
CA ARG A 202 -18.65 -14.77 -22.22
C ARG A 202 -19.58 -15.98 -22.31
N ARG A 203 -19.85 -16.67 -21.20
CA ARG A 203 -20.60 -17.94 -21.23
C ARG A 203 -22.11 -17.77 -21.39
N ARG A 204 -22.67 -16.62 -20.99
CA ARG A 204 -24.12 -16.32 -21.08
C ARG A 204 -24.48 -15.37 -22.22
N GLY A 205 -23.55 -15.06 -23.12
CA GLY A 205 -23.81 -14.17 -24.26
C GLY A 205 -24.24 -12.76 -23.83
N GLY A 206 -23.57 -12.18 -22.84
CA GLY A 206 -23.81 -10.80 -22.40
C GLY A 206 -24.70 -10.62 -21.16
N LEU A 207 -25.40 -11.67 -20.72
CA LEU A 207 -26.30 -11.58 -19.56
C LEU A 207 -25.56 -11.74 -18.22
N LEU A 208 -25.59 -10.69 -17.39
CA LEU A 208 -24.98 -10.67 -16.07
C LEU A 208 -26.03 -10.51 -14.96
N PRO A 209 -25.82 -11.12 -13.78
CA PRO A 209 -26.64 -10.85 -12.60
C PRO A 209 -26.37 -9.46 -12.01
N ASP A 210 -27.33 -8.97 -11.21
CA ASP A 210 -27.30 -7.62 -10.64
C ASP A 210 -26.72 -7.58 -9.22
N THR A 211 -26.66 -8.73 -8.53
CA THR A 211 -26.14 -8.82 -7.15
C THR A 211 -24.91 -9.72 -7.04
N ARG A 212 -24.09 -9.44 -6.00
CA ARG A 212 -22.93 -10.28 -5.64
C ARG A 212 -23.33 -11.75 -5.43
N TRP A 213 -24.48 -11.99 -4.81
CA TRP A 213 -24.98 -13.33 -4.48
C TRP A 213 -25.37 -14.13 -5.72
N GLU A 214 -26.06 -13.48 -6.64
CA GLU A 214 -26.43 -14.10 -7.91
C GLU A 214 -25.19 -14.35 -8.77
N LEU A 215 -24.17 -13.49 -8.69
CA LEU A 215 -22.88 -13.71 -9.34
C LEU A 215 -22.21 -14.98 -8.81
N TYR A 216 -22.08 -15.14 -7.49
CA TYR A 216 -21.53 -16.38 -6.92
C TYR A 216 -22.38 -17.61 -7.26
N ARG A 217 -23.70 -17.51 -7.13
CA ARG A 217 -24.63 -18.60 -7.47
C ARG A 217 -24.53 -19.00 -8.94
N ALA A 218 -24.50 -18.02 -9.85
CA ALA A 218 -24.34 -18.23 -11.28
C ALA A 218 -22.99 -18.86 -11.60
N THR A 219 -21.93 -18.46 -10.90
CA THR A 219 -20.58 -19.02 -11.05
C THR A 219 -20.51 -20.46 -10.55
N LEU A 220 -21.09 -20.77 -9.41
CA LEU A 220 -21.17 -22.14 -8.91
C LEU A 220 -22.00 -23.00 -9.87
N ALA A 221 -23.15 -22.52 -10.33
CA ALA A 221 -23.96 -23.21 -11.34
C ALA A 221 -23.19 -23.37 -12.67
N MET A 222 -22.28 -22.45 -12.99
CA MET A 222 -21.41 -22.55 -14.15
C MET A 222 -20.31 -23.61 -13.98
N LEU A 223 -19.69 -23.68 -12.81
CA LEU A 223 -18.57 -24.58 -12.52
C LEU A 223 -19.04 -26.02 -12.26
N LEU A 224 -20.13 -26.15 -11.49
CA LEU A 224 -20.74 -27.42 -11.10
C LEU A 224 -21.77 -27.91 -12.12
N GLY A 225 -22.40 -27.00 -12.86
CA GLY A 225 -23.39 -27.32 -13.88
C GLY A 225 -22.80 -27.40 -15.29
N ASN A 226 -23.24 -28.42 -16.04
CA ASN A 226 -23.04 -28.58 -17.48
C ASN A 226 -21.62 -28.85 -18.00
N ARG A 227 -20.58 -29.02 -17.17
CA ARG A 227 -19.26 -29.46 -17.69
C ARG A 227 -19.30 -30.86 -18.31
N ASP A 228 -20.05 -31.78 -17.71
CA ASP A 228 -20.15 -33.17 -18.20
C ASP A 228 -21.21 -33.33 -19.30
N ALA A 229 -22.37 -32.67 -19.17
CA ALA A 229 -23.43 -32.71 -20.17
C ALA A 229 -23.01 -32.11 -21.54
N GLN A 230 -22.16 -31.07 -21.55
CA GLN A 230 -21.73 -30.42 -22.79
C GLN A 230 -20.60 -31.15 -23.53
N ARG A 231 -19.86 -32.06 -22.87
CA ARG A 231 -18.69 -32.72 -23.48
C ARG A 231 -18.93 -34.16 -23.97
N ARG A 232 -20.11 -34.77 -23.71
CA ARG A 232 -20.41 -36.18 -24.05
C ARG A 232 -19.29 -37.16 -23.61
N ILE A 233 -18.56 -36.83 -22.56
CA ILE A 233 -17.53 -37.69 -21.98
C ILE A 233 -18.25 -38.59 -20.99
N GLY A 234 -18.32 -39.90 -21.26
CA GLY A 234 -18.88 -40.87 -20.31
C GLY A 234 -18.14 -40.77 -18.97
N SER A 235 -18.86 -40.87 -17.84
CA SER A 235 -18.31 -40.74 -16.48
C SER A 235 -17.25 -41.83 -16.22
N PRO A 236 -15.93 -41.54 -16.32
CA PRO A 236 -14.89 -42.55 -16.17
C PRO A 236 -14.86 -43.14 -14.76
N GLU A 237 -15.26 -42.34 -13.77
CA GLU A 237 -15.36 -42.74 -12.37
C GLU A 237 -16.71 -43.42 -12.02
N GLY A 238 -17.64 -43.58 -12.97
CA GLY A 238 -18.97 -44.17 -12.73
C GLY A 238 -19.94 -43.30 -11.92
N ILE A 239 -19.54 -42.07 -11.57
CA ILE A 239 -20.34 -41.15 -10.77
C ILE A 239 -21.03 -40.12 -11.67
N THR A 240 -22.32 -39.92 -11.43
CA THR A 240 -23.18 -38.92 -12.05
C THR A 240 -23.89 -38.15 -10.94
N MET A 241 -23.63 -36.85 -10.88
CA MET A 241 -24.20 -35.94 -9.88
C MET A 241 -24.75 -34.70 -10.56
N GLY A 242 -25.90 -34.22 -10.09
CA GLY A 242 -26.43 -32.92 -10.47
C GLY A 242 -25.76 -31.78 -9.71
N PHE A 243 -26.28 -30.57 -9.92
CA PHE A 243 -25.78 -29.36 -9.26
C PHE A 243 -25.96 -29.42 -7.75
N GLU A 244 -27.13 -29.87 -7.28
CA GLU A 244 -27.47 -29.90 -5.85
C GLU A 244 -26.61 -30.91 -5.10
N GLU A 245 -26.37 -32.11 -5.65
CA GLU A 245 -25.52 -33.11 -4.98
C GLU A 245 -24.06 -32.66 -4.88
N HIS A 246 -23.50 -32.04 -5.94
CA HIS A 246 -22.16 -31.46 -5.90
C HIS A 246 -22.04 -30.39 -4.82
N GLN A 247 -23.03 -29.51 -4.77
CA GLN A 247 -23.03 -28.40 -3.85
C GLN A 247 -23.11 -28.89 -2.41
N GLU A 248 -23.96 -29.87 -2.11
CA GLU A 248 -24.12 -30.42 -0.75
C GLU A 248 -22.81 -31.04 -0.22
N LEU A 249 -22.08 -31.77 -1.08
CA LEU A 249 -20.79 -32.34 -0.71
C LEU A 249 -19.74 -31.26 -0.44
N LEU A 250 -19.68 -30.22 -1.28
CA LEU A 250 -18.75 -29.11 -1.10
C LEU A 250 -19.12 -28.23 0.10
N GLN A 251 -20.41 -28.05 0.39
CA GLN A 251 -20.91 -27.39 1.59
C GLN A 251 -20.44 -28.10 2.86
N CYS A 252 -20.46 -29.45 2.87
CA CYS A 252 -19.97 -30.24 3.99
C CYS A 252 -18.47 -30.04 4.24
N LEU A 253 -17.65 -29.99 3.18
CA LEU A 253 -16.21 -29.72 3.30
C LEU A 253 -15.95 -28.27 3.76
N ALA A 254 -16.66 -27.30 3.18
CA ALA A 254 -16.47 -25.89 3.47
C ALA A 254 -16.80 -25.53 4.92
N VAL A 255 -17.94 -26.00 5.45
CA VAL A 255 -18.34 -25.71 6.83
C VAL A 255 -17.38 -26.37 7.84
N TRP A 256 -16.83 -27.53 7.53
CA TRP A 256 -15.83 -28.18 8.37
C TRP A 256 -14.56 -27.35 8.47
N LEU A 257 -14.04 -26.85 7.34
CA LEU A 257 -12.85 -26.00 7.31
C LEU A 257 -13.04 -24.71 8.13
N VAL A 258 -14.19 -24.05 7.98
CA VAL A 258 -14.51 -22.82 8.73
C VAL A 258 -14.58 -23.10 10.24
N ARG A 259 -15.25 -24.19 10.65
CA ARG A 259 -15.33 -24.60 12.06
C ARG A 259 -13.98 -24.99 12.65
N ALA A 260 -13.13 -25.65 11.86
CA ALA A 260 -11.80 -26.05 12.29
C ALA A 260 -10.80 -24.88 12.29
N GLY A 261 -11.15 -23.73 11.71
CA GLY A 261 -10.23 -22.60 11.52
C GLY A 261 -9.05 -22.95 10.60
N ARG A 262 -9.28 -23.82 9.61
CA ARG A 262 -8.25 -24.35 8.70
C ARG A 262 -8.48 -23.92 7.25
N ALA A 263 -7.40 -23.75 6.50
CA ALA A 263 -7.43 -23.47 5.06
C ALA A 263 -7.42 -24.76 4.20
N GLN A 264 -6.97 -25.86 4.78
CA GLN A 264 -6.70 -27.13 4.09
C GLN A 264 -7.23 -28.31 4.92
N LEU A 265 -7.53 -29.41 4.24
CA LEU A 265 -7.94 -30.67 4.84
C LEU A 265 -7.10 -31.81 4.30
N SER A 266 -6.80 -32.80 5.16
CA SER A 266 -6.18 -34.04 4.72
C SER A 266 -7.16 -34.84 3.86
N ARG A 267 -6.64 -35.70 2.97
CA ARG A 267 -7.49 -36.61 2.20
C ARG A 267 -8.37 -37.51 3.08
N ALA A 268 -7.84 -37.96 4.22
CA ALA A 268 -8.59 -38.77 5.18
C ALA A 268 -9.78 -37.98 5.80
N ASP A 269 -9.55 -36.74 6.22
CA ASP A 269 -10.61 -35.87 6.74
C ASP A 269 -11.65 -35.58 5.65
N ALA A 270 -11.21 -35.36 4.40
CA ALA A 270 -12.08 -35.14 3.25
C ALA A 270 -13.02 -36.32 3.01
N GLU A 271 -12.47 -37.53 2.98
CA GLU A 271 -13.22 -38.77 2.80
C GLU A 271 -14.20 -38.98 3.97
N GLN A 272 -13.79 -38.68 5.20
CA GLN A 272 -14.69 -38.76 6.37
C GLN A 272 -15.87 -37.79 6.27
N GLN A 273 -15.62 -36.53 5.89
CA GLN A 273 -16.70 -35.55 5.74
C GLN A 273 -17.63 -35.91 4.57
N ILE A 274 -17.08 -36.41 3.46
CA ILE A 274 -17.88 -36.93 2.35
C ILE A 274 -18.73 -38.11 2.79
N GLU A 275 -18.18 -39.05 3.56
CA GLU A 275 -18.95 -40.19 4.09
C GLU A 275 -20.14 -39.73 4.94
N VAL A 276 -19.97 -38.67 5.74
CA VAL A 276 -21.07 -38.06 6.51
C VAL A 276 -22.13 -37.46 5.57
N ALA A 277 -21.72 -36.72 4.53
CA ALA A 277 -22.63 -36.14 3.55
C ALA A 277 -23.38 -37.20 2.72
N LEU A 278 -22.71 -38.30 2.34
CA LEU A 278 -23.29 -39.40 1.57
C LEU A 278 -24.46 -40.10 2.29
N ARG A 279 -24.54 -40.03 3.63
CA ARG A 279 -25.72 -40.50 4.37
C ARG A 279 -27.01 -39.76 3.99
N ARG A 280 -26.89 -38.52 3.53
CA ARG A 280 -28.01 -37.68 3.06
C ARG A 280 -28.21 -37.75 1.54
N LEU A 281 -27.28 -38.37 0.81
CA LEU A 281 -27.28 -38.48 -0.66
C LEU A 281 -27.27 -39.97 -1.09
N PRO A 282 -28.36 -40.73 -0.86
CA PRO A 282 -28.40 -42.17 -1.12
C PRO A 282 -28.10 -42.53 -2.58
N LYS A 283 -28.58 -41.72 -3.54
CA LYS A 283 -28.32 -41.91 -4.97
C LYS A 283 -26.84 -41.80 -5.33
N VAL A 284 -26.08 -40.95 -4.64
CA VAL A 284 -24.63 -40.80 -4.89
C VAL A 284 -23.87 -41.91 -4.18
N ARG A 285 -24.30 -42.27 -2.97
CA ARG A 285 -23.72 -43.35 -2.16
C ARG A 285 -23.80 -44.72 -2.87
N GLU A 286 -24.84 -44.96 -3.66
CA GLU A 286 -24.99 -46.18 -4.48
C GLU A 286 -23.99 -46.26 -5.65
N GLN A 287 -23.42 -45.12 -6.07
CA GLN A 287 -22.53 -45.04 -7.23
C GLN A 287 -21.04 -45.23 -6.87
N GLY A 288 -20.64 -45.03 -5.61
CA GLY A 288 -19.25 -45.20 -5.21
C GLY A 288 -18.96 -44.86 -3.75
N SER A 289 -17.74 -45.21 -3.33
CA SER A 289 -17.20 -44.88 -2.00
C SER A 289 -16.90 -43.38 -1.85
N ALA A 290 -16.72 -42.91 -0.61
CA ALA A 290 -16.28 -41.53 -0.34
C ALA A 290 -14.99 -41.16 -1.09
N ALA A 291 -14.02 -42.09 -1.20
CA ALA A 291 -12.79 -41.89 -1.95
C ALA A 291 -13.04 -41.69 -3.47
N THR A 292 -13.98 -42.44 -4.05
CA THR A 292 -14.38 -42.31 -5.46
C THR A 292 -15.08 -40.97 -5.70
N VAL A 293 -15.98 -40.58 -4.79
CA VAL A 293 -16.70 -39.30 -4.84
C VAL A 293 -15.73 -38.13 -4.71
N LEU A 294 -14.76 -38.21 -3.79
CA LEU A 294 -13.73 -37.19 -3.63
C LEU A 294 -12.89 -37.02 -4.90
N ARG A 295 -12.46 -38.14 -5.51
CA ARG A 295 -11.73 -38.11 -6.77
C ARG A 295 -12.54 -37.46 -7.89
N HIS A 296 -13.83 -37.75 -7.96
CA HIS A 296 -14.74 -37.10 -8.91
C HIS A 296 -14.83 -35.58 -8.65
N LEU A 297 -14.99 -35.14 -7.39
CA LEU A 297 -15.03 -33.71 -7.05
C LEU A 297 -13.73 -32.99 -7.43
N LEU A 298 -12.56 -33.59 -7.17
CA LEU A 298 -11.26 -33.03 -7.56
C LEU A 298 -11.12 -32.88 -9.08
N ASN A 299 -11.60 -33.87 -9.84
CA ASN A 299 -11.49 -33.88 -11.30
C ASN A 299 -12.50 -32.95 -11.99
N ARG A 300 -13.71 -32.79 -11.41
CA ARG A 300 -14.87 -32.22 -12.12
C ARG A 300 -15.37 -30.89 -11.57
N SER A 301 -15.33 -30.69 -10.25
CA SER A 301 -15.90 -29.48 -9.63
C SER A 301 -15.17 -28.20 -10.08
N GLY A 302 -13.85 -28.29 -10.26
CA GLY A 302 -12.98 -27.12 -10.46
C GLY A 302 -12.99 -26.14 -9.29
N LEU A 303 -13.54 -26.53 -8.13
CA LEU A 303 -13.65 -25.69 -6.93
C LEU A 303 -12.68 -26.12 -5.83
N ILE A 304 -12.28 -27.39 -5.85
CA ILE A 304 -11.27 -27.96 -4.95
C ILE A 304 -10.12 -28.52 -5.77
N GLN A 305 -8.93 -28.51 -5.18
CA GLN A 305 -7.71 -29.05 -5.78
C GLN A 305 -6.88 -29.80 -4.74
N GLU A 306 -6.14 -30.81 -5.22
CA GLU A 306 -5.17 -31.59 -4.45
C GLU A 306 -3.78 -30.98 -4.65
N ARG A 307 -3.06 -30.67 -3.56
CA ARG A 307 -1.66 -30.22 -3.58
C ARG A 307 -0.70 -31.41 -3.43
N ALA A 308 0.61 -31.17 -3.55
CA ALA A 308 1.63 -32.22 -3.66
C ALA A 308 1.83 -33.12 -2.42
N ASP A 309 1.04 -32.94 -1.35
CA ASP A 309 1.20 -33.62 -0.06
C ASP A 309 -0.12 -34.23 0.46
N ASP A 310 -1.00 -34.71 -0.42
CA ASP A 310 -2.29 -35.35 -0.06
C ASP A 310 -3.29 -34.43 0.67
N GLU A 311 -3.11 -33.12 0.49
CA GLU A 311 -3.96 -32.07 1.06
C GLU A 311 -4.86 -31.43 0.03
N ILE A 312 -6.09 -31.16 0.45
CA ILE A 312 -7.16 -30.65 -0.39
C ILE A 312 -7.56 -29.28 0.12
N GLN A 313 -7.78 -28.35 -0.80
CA GLN A 313 -8.27 -27.02 -0.50
C GLN A 313 -9.20 -26.50 -1.59
N PHE A 314 -9.97 -25.48 -1.24
CA PHE A 314 -10.67 -24.69 -2.25
C PHE A 314 -9.67 -23.90 -3.10
N ILE A 315 -9.98 -23.73 -4.39
CA ILE A 315 -9.19 -22.90 -5.31
C ILE A 315 -9.18 -21.43 -4.86
N HIS A 316 -10.22 -21.00 -4.15
CA HIS A 316 -10.36 -19.66 -3.62
C HIS A 316 -11.22 -19.66 -2.35
N ARG A 317 -10.72 -19.02 -1.28
CA ARG A 317 -11.38 -18.96 0.04
C ARG A 317 -12.79 -18.37 -0.01
N THR A 318 -13.05 -17.37 -0.86
CA THR A 318 -14.41 -16.83 -1.02
C THR A 318 -15.47 -17.87 -1.42
N PHE A 319 -15.13 -18.89 -2.23
CA PHE A 319 -16.08 -19.96 -2.54
C PHE A 319 -16.30 -20.88 -1.34
N GLN A 320 -15.24 -21.13 -0.56
CA GLN A 320 -15.35 -21.83 0.72
C GLN A 320 -16.28 -21.06 1.66
N ASP A 321 -16.04 -19.76 1.89
CA ASP A 321 -16.85 -18.94 2.80
C ASP A 321 -18.32 -18.88 2.35
N TYR A 322 -18.58 -18.80 1.03
CA TYR A 322 -19.93 -18.81 0.47
C TYR A 322 -20.65 -20.14 0.74
N LEU A 323 -19.99 -21.27 0.46
CA LEU A 323 -20.57 -22.61 0.67
C LEU A 323 -20.76 -22.91 2.16
N ALA A 324 -19.80 -22.52 3.01
CA ALA A 324 -19.90 -22.63 4.46
C ALA A 324 -21.06 -21.80 5.01
N ALA A 325 -21.19 -20.54 4.56
CA ALA A 325 -22.28 -19.66 4.95
C ALA A 325 -23.64 -20.26 4.63
N ARG A 326 -23.79 -20.82 3.41
CA ARG A 326 -25.01 -21.52 3.01
C ARG A 326 -25.30 -22.73 3.88
N ALA A 327 -24.30 -23.58 4.14
CA ALA A 327 -24.44 -24.77 4.98
C ALA A 327 -24.88 -24.43 6.41
N LEU A 328 -24.34 -23.34 6.98
CA LEU A 328 -24.69 -22.87 8.32
C LEU A 328 -26.14 -22.37 8.39
N ILE A 329 -26.59 -21.63 7.38
CA ILE A 329 -27.98 -21.14 7.31
C ILE A 329 -28.97 -22.29 7.08
N GLU A 330 -28.72 -23.17 6.11
CA GLU A 330 -29.57 -24.34 5.85
C GLU A 330 -29.61 -25.31 7.05
N GLY A 331 -28.51 -25.40 7.81
CA GLY A 331 -28.42 -26.15 9.06
C GLY A 331 -29.00 -25.45 10.30
N GLY A 332 -29.59 -24.26 10.16
CA GLY A 332 -30.18 -23.51 11.28
C GLY A 332 -29.16 -22.97 12.30
N SER A 333 -27.89 -22.86 11.92
CA SER A 333 -26.76 -22.51 12.80
C SER A 333 -26.52 -20.98 12.88
N LEU A 334 -27.60 -20.18 12.89
CA LEU A 334 -27.52 -18.72 12.94
C LEU A 334 -26.85 -18.22 14.23
N LEU A 335 -27.10 -18.90 15.36
CA LEU A 335 -26.48 -18.56 16.63
C LEU A 335 -24.97 -18.82 16.62
N GLU A 336 -24.51 -19.86 15.92
CA GLU A 336 -23.09 -20.17 15.76
C GLU A 336 -22.37 -19.08 14.95
N LEU A 337 -23.03 -18.56 13.90
CA LEU A 337 -22.53 -17.41 13.13
C LEU A 337 -22.36 -16.18 14.02
N LEU A 338 -23.34 -15.88 14.89
CA LEU A 338 -23.26 -14.76 15.82
C LEU A 338 -22.13 -14.92 16.84
N GLN A 339 -22.04 -16.09 17.49
CA GLN A 339 -21.00 -16.37 18.48
C GLN A 339 -19.58 -16.26 17.91
N ASN A 340 -19.41 -16.59 16.63
CA ASN A 340 -18.12 -16.50 15.95
C ASN A 340 -17.93 -15.19 15.17
N ALA A 341 -18.91 -14.29 15.09
CA ALA A 341 -18.78 -13.03 14.37
C ALA A 341 -17.60 -12.14 14.82
N PRO A 342 -17.19 -12.13 16.11
CA PRO A 342 -15.98 -11.43 16.54
C PRO A 342 -14.68 -12.05 16.00
N ASN A 343 -14.69 -13.33 15.60
CA ASN A 343 -13.54 -14.00 15.02
C ASN A 343 -13.38 -13.57 13.56
N GLU A 344 -12.23 -13.01 13.24
CA GLU A 344 -11.96 -12.44 11.93
C GLU A 344 -11.98 -13.48 10.80
N GLN A 345 -11.66 -14.75 11.09
CA GLN A 345 -11.79 -15.85 10.12
C GLN A 345 -13.24 -16.08 9.65
N TRP A 346 -14.24 -15.70 10.47
CA TRP A 346 -15.65 -15.91 10.19
C TRP A 346 -16.34 -14.72 9.52
N ARG A 347 -15.70 -13.54 9.48
CA ARG A 347 -16.33 -12.29 9.00
C ARG A 347 -16.89 -12.41 7.59
N ASP A 348 -16.10 -12.97 6.67
CA ASP A 348 -16.56 -13.20 5.30
C ASP A 348 -17.72 -14.20 5.26
N THR A 349 -17.68 -15.26 6.07
CA THR A 349 -18.78 -16.24 6.17
C THR A 349 -20.06 -15.59 6.72
N VAL A 350 -19.97 -14.74 7.74
CA VAL A 350 -21.10 -13.99 8.31
C VAL A 350 -21.68 -13.02 7.28
N LEU A 351 -20.82 -12.28 6.55
CA LEU A 351 -21.26 -11.41 5.47
C LEU A 351 -21.94 -12.20 4.35
N LEU A 352 -21.39 -13.38 4.01
CA LEU A 352 -21.93 -14.26 2.97
C LEU A 352 -23.22 -14.97 3.37
N ALA A 353 -23.47 -15.14 4.67
CA ALA A 353 -24.70 -15.75 5.17
C ALA A 353 -25.95 -14.92 4.85
N VAL A 354 -25.83 -13.58 4.79
CA VAL A 354 -26.96 -12.69 4.48
C VAL A 354 -27.63 -13.04 3.15
N GLY A 355 -26.85 -13.41 2.13
CA GLY A 355 -27.36 -13.83 0.83
C GLY A 355 -28.15 -15.14 0.83
N HIS A 356 -28.09 -15.89 1.94
CA HIS A 356 -28.79 -17.17 2.14
C HIS A 356 -29.93 -17.07 3.16
N CYS A 357 -29.92 -16.04 4.00
CA CYS A 357 -30.93 -15.78 5.03
C CYS A 357 -32.29 -15.36 4.44
N ARG A 358 -33.36 -15.76 5.12
CA ARG A 358 -34.69 -15.15 4.99
C ARG A 358 -34.70 -13.77 5.69
N PRO A 359 -35.63 -12.86 5.37
CA PRO A 359 -35.65 -11.52 5.95
C PRO A 359 -35.63 -11.46 7.48
N HIS A 360 -36.33 -12.38 8.16
CA HIS A 360 -36.34 -12.45 9.63
C HIS A 360 -35.02 -12.99 10.21
N GLU A 361 -34.28 -13.81 9.47
CA GLU A 361 -32.96 -14.31 9.88
C GLU A 361 -31.91 -13.20 9.72
N VAL A 362 -31.99 -12.40 8.65
CA VAL A 362 -31.17 -11.18 8.49
C VAL A 362 -31.41 -10.23 9.65
N ARG A 363 -32.67 -9.94 10.01
CA ARG A 363 -33.01 -9.10 11.17
C ARG A 363 -32.34 -9.62 12.44
N ARG A 364 -32.51 -10.91 12.76
CA ARG A 364 -31.91 -11.54 13.95
C ARG A 364 -30.38 -11.49 13.95
N LEU A 365 -29.75 -11.69 12.79
CA LEU A 365 -28.29 -11.60 12.64
C LEU A 365 -27.82 -10.18 12.94
N VAL A 366 -28.40 -9.18 12.28
CA VAL A 366 -27.99 -7.78 12.44
C VAL A 366 -28.24 -7.30 13.87
N GLU A 367 -29.41 -7.58 14.44
CA GLU A 367 -29.71 -7.22 15.83
C GLU A 367 -28.79 -7.90 16.84
N GLY A 368 -28.43 -9.17 16.60
CA GLY A 368 -27.46 -9.90 17.41
C GLY A 368 -26.07 -9.25 17.37
N LEU A 369 -25.57 -8.88 16.20
CA LEU A 369 -24.30 -8.17 16.05
C LEU A 369 -24.30 -6.82 16.80
N LEU A 370 -25.40 -6.07 16.72
CA LEU A 370 -25.55 -4.81 17.45
C LEU A 370 -25.59 -5.02 18.97
N ALA A 371 -26.24 -6.09 19.45
CA ALA A 371 -26.31 -6.43 20.86
C ALA A 371 -24.93 -6.84 21.41
N ASP A 372 -24.20 -7.69 20.70
CA ASP A 372 -22.85 -8.13 21.07
C ASP A 372 -21.86 -6.95 21.07
N GLY A 373 -21.97 -6.04 20.09
CA GLY A 373 -21.18 -4.80 20.07
C GLY A 373 -21.48 -3.90 21.27
N ALA A 374 -22.75 -3.76 21.66
CA ALA A 374 -23.14 -2.99 22.84
C ALA A 374 -22.64 -3.62 24.16
N ALA A 375 -22.59 -4.95 24.23
CA ALA A 375 -22.08 -5.69 25.38
C ALA A 375 -20.54 -5.70 25.48
N SER A 376 -19.83 -5.49 24.36
CA SER A 376 -18.36 -5.45 24.35
C SER A 376 -17.84 -4.27 25.16
N SER A 377 -16.93 -4.51 26.10
CA SER A 377 -16.18 -3.48 26.83
C SER A 377 -14.98 -2.93 26.05
N TYR A 378 -14.52 -3.66 25.03
CA TYR A 378 -13.39 -3.28 24.19
C TYR A 378 -13.87 -2.48 22.96
N GLY A 379 -13.32 -1.27 22.78
CA GLY A 379 -13.74 -0.29 21.78
C GLY A 379 -13.59 -0.77 20.34
N GLY A 380 -12.42 -1.32 19.97
CA GLY A 380 -12.17 -1.83 18.61
C GLY A 380 -13.17 -2.92 18.19
N ARG A 381 -13.41 -3.89 19.08
CA ARG A 381 -14.38 -4.98 18.83
C ARG A 381 -15.81 -4.46 18.66
N ARG A 382 -16.18 -3.39 19.37
CA ARG A 382 -17.50 -2.76 19.21
C ARG A 382 -17.65 -2.16 17.81
N ALA A 383 -16.65 -1.40 17.36
CA ALA A 383 -16.67 -0.78 16.03
C ALA A 383 -16.75 -1.85 14.92
N ASP A 384 -15.94 -2.90 15.01
CA ASP A 384 -15.94 -4.01 14.06
C ASP A 384 -17.32 -4.68 13.91
N LEU A 385 -18.01 -4.92 15.03
CA LEU A 385 -19.33 -5.55 15.01
C LEU A 385 -20.41 -4.64 14.44
N TYR A 386 -20.37 -3.34 14.73
CA TYR A 386 -21.31 -2.37 14.14
C TYR A 386 -21.08 -2.19 12.65
N VAL A 387 -19.83 -2.12 12.22
CA VAL A 387 -19.46 -2.07 10.80
C VAL A 387 -19.85 -3.37 10.09
N LEU A 388 -19.64 -4.54 10.70
CA LEU A 388 -20.09 -5.81 10.15
C LEU A 388 -21.61 -5.85 9.99
N ALA A 389 -22.36 -5.36 10.98
CA ALA A 389 -23.81 -5.24 10.92
C ALA A 389 -24.27 -4.33 9.76
N ALA A 390 -23.62 -3.18 9.57
CA ALA A 390 -23.87 -2.29 8.44
C ALA A 390 -23.55 -2.94 7.09
N ARG A 391 -22.42 -3.65 6.99
CA ARG A 391 -22.07 -4.41 5.77
C ARG A 391 -23.07 -5.52 5.47
N CYS A 392 -23.59 -6.21 6.49
CA CYS A 392 -24.68 -7.16 6.32
C CYS A 392 -25.93 -6.49 5.72
N LEU A 393 -26.33 -5.32 6.23
CA LEU A 393 -27.46 -4.58 5.66
C LEU A 393 -27.22 -4.09 4.23
N LEU A 394 -26.02 -3.62 3.92
CA LEU A 394 -25.66 -3.17 2.57
C LEU A 394 -25.68 -4.30 1.53
N ASN A 395 -25.63 -5.55 1.98
CA ASN A 395 -25.63 -6.72 1.11
C ASN A 395 -26.96 -7.50 1.13
N THR A 396 -28.02 -7.04 1.81
CA THR A 396 -29.36 -7.67 1.72
C THR A 396 -30.20 -7.06 0.60
N VAL A 397 -31.07 -7.88 0.00
CA VAL A 397 -32.06 -7.42 -1.01
C VAL A 397 -33.24 -6.71 -0.34
N VAL A 398 -33.62 -7.15 0.86
CA VAL A 398 -34.73 -6.58 1.63
C VAL A 398 -34.15 -5.94 2.88
N VAL A 399 -34.24 -4.61 2.96
CA VAL A 399 -33.83 -3.83 4.11
C VAL A 399 -35.06 -3.49 4.94
N ASP A 400 -35.04 -3.86 6.22
CA ASP A 400 -35.98 -3.35 7.20
C ASP A 400 -35.52 -1.94 7.63
N GLU A 401 -36.35 -0.93 7.36
CA GLU A 401 -36.05 0.47 7.66
C GLU A 401 -35.73 0.69 9.16
N THR A 402 -36.47 0.03 10.06
CA THR A 402 -36.25 0.16 11.51
C THR A 402 -34.90 -0.41 11.95
N VAL A 403 -34.46 -1.50 11.30
CA VAL A 403 -33.14 -2.11 11.55
C VAL A 403 -32.05 -1.23 10.94
N GLY A 404 -32.30 -0.67 9.76
CA GLY A 404 -31.42 0.30 9.09
C GLY A 404 -31.14 1.53 9.94
N GLU A 405 -32.17 2.15 10.51
CA GLU A 405 -32.04 3.29 11.42
C GLU A 405 -31.22 2.94 12.67
N ARG A 406 -31.50 1.78 13.29
CA ARG A 406 -30.73 1.32 14.45
C ARG A 406 -29.26 1.10 14.13
N VAL A 407 -28.92 0.54 12.97
CA VAL A 407 -27.53 0.40 12.55
C VAL A 407 -26.90 1.78 12.33
N ALA A 408 -27.58 2.69 11.62
CA ALA A 408 -27.11 4.05 11.40
C ALA A 408 -26.83 4.78 12.72
N ASP A 409 -27.71 4.64 13.72
CA ASP A 409 -27.51 5.20 15.06
C ASP A 409 -26.27 4.63 15.76
N ARG A 410 -26.01 3.32 15.61
CA ARG A 410 -24.80 2.69 16.17
C ARG A 410 -23.53 3.11 15.44
N ILE A 411 -23.58 3.36 14.13
CA ILE A 411 -22.45 3.92 13.39
C ILE A 411 -22.20 5.38 13.81
N ARG A 412 -23.24 6.18 14.04
CA ARG A 412 -23.11 7.57 14.53
C ARG A 412 -22.39 7.65 15.88
N THR A 413 -22.52 6.66 16.76
CA THR A 413 -21.78 6.66 18.04
C THR A 413 -20.28 6.40 17.89
N LEU A 414 -19.82 5.94 16.72
CA LEU A 414 -18.41 5.78 16.37
C LEU A 414 -17.82 7.05 15.74
N LEU A 415 -18.64 8.07 15.47
CA LEU A 415 -18.22 9.33 14.86
C LEU A 415 -18.13 10.44 15.92
N PRO A 416 -17.08 11.28 15.90
CA PRO A 416 -15.90 11.22 15.03
C PRO A 416 -14.99 10.02 15.38
N PRO A 417 -14.23 9.48 14.42
CA PRO A 417 -13.28 8.41 14.71
C PRO A 417 -12.16 8.98 15.58
N ARG A 418 -11.98 8.47 16.80
CA ARG A 418 -10.97 8.95 17.75
C ARG A 418 -9.78 8.01 17.90
N ASP A 419 -9.82 6.89 17.18
CA ASP A 419 -8.87 5.78 17.25
C ASP A 419 -8.65 5.27 15.81
N SER A 420 -7.38 5.07 15.43
CA SER A 420 -6.99 4.71 14.06
C SER A 420 -7.63 3.40 13.59
N GLY A 421 -7.82 2.44 14.51
CA GLY A 421 -8.48 1.17 14.18
C GLY A 421 -9.97 1.32 13.83
N HIS A 422 -10.66 2.36 14.33
CA HIS A 422 -12.07 2.61 13.99
C HIS A 422 -12.20 3.26 12.61
N THR A 423 -11.21 4.05 12.23
CA THR A 423 -11.18 4.79 10.98
C THR A 423 -11.23 3.84 9.78
N ASP A 424 -10.37 2.83 9.72
CA ASP A 424 -10.36 1.84 8.64
C ASP A 424 -11.67 1.06 8.54
N ALA A 425 -12.24 0.69 9.69
CA ALA A 425 -13.53 0.01 9.73
C ALA A 425 -14.65 0.89 9.15
N LEU A 426 -14.67 2.19 9.46
CA LEU A 426 -15.64 3.14 8.91
C LEU A 426 -15.40 3.41 7.42
N VAL A 427 -14.15 3.52 6.96
CA VAL A 427 -13.80 3.64 5.53
C VAL A 427 -14.36 2.46 4.73
N SER A 428 -14.37 1.25 5.31
CA SER A 428 -14.91 0.05 4.65
C SER A 428 -16.42 0.10 4.35
N LEU A 429 -17.16 1.08 4.91
CA LEU A 429 -18.57 1.32 4.62
C LEU A 429 -18.78 2.18 3.36
N GLU A 430 -17.70 2.76 2.80
CA GLU A 430 -17.73 3.58 1.58
C GLU A 430 -18.83 4.67 1.65
N ASP A 431 -19.65 4.79 0.60
CA ASP A 431 -20.69 5.82 0.48
C ASP A 431 -21.74 5.80 1.61
N TYR A 432 -21.90 4.67 2.33
CA TYR A 432 -22.89 4.54 3.39
C TYR A 432 -22.56 5.38 4.64
N VAL A 433 -21.28 5.59 4.95
CA VAL A 433 -20.90 6.37 6.15
C VAL A 433 -21.08 7.87 5.93
N LEU A 434 -20.98 8.35 4.69
CA LEU A 434 -21.02 9.76 4.34
C LEU A 434 -22.26 10.51 4.87
N PRO A 435 -23.51 10.05 4.66
CA PRO A 435 -24.70 10.73 5.20
C PRO A 435 -24.82 10.65 6.73
N LEU A 436 -23.98 9.86 7.41
CA LEU A 436 -23.96 9.73 8.87
C LEU A 436 -22.95 10.70 9.51
N LEU A 437 -22.11 11.37 8.71
CA LEU A 437 -21.07 12.25 9.19
C LEU A 437 -21.66 13.47 9.92
N PRO A 438 -21.03 13.90 11.03
CA PRO A 438 -21.44 15.12 11.74
C PRO A 438 -21.22 16.38 10.89
N GLU A 439 -21.99 17.44 11.21
CA GLU A 439 -21.81 18.77 10.63
C GLU A 439 -20.51 19.42 11.13
N PRO A 440 -19.74 20.12 10.28
CA PRO A 440 -18.48 20.74 10.67
C PRO A 440 -18.66 21.84 11.75
N SER A 441 -19.81 22.51 11.78
CA SER A 441 -20.09 23.60 12.74
C SER A 441 -20.25 23.14 14.19
N GLY A 442 -20.48 21.84 14.42
CA GLY A 442 -20.66 21.26 15.76
C GLY A 442 -19.43 20.57 16.34
N LEU A 443 -18.30 20.58 15.63
CA LEU A 443 -17.11 19.81 15.98
C LEU A 443 -15.99 20.72 16.50
N GLY A 444 -15.21 20.22 17.47
CA GLY A 444 -13.92 20.80 17.81
C GLY A 444 -12.90 20.55 16.69
N VAL A 445 -11.82 21.33 16.64
CA VAL A 445 -10.81 21.28 15.55
C VAL A 445 -10.28 19.86 15.30
N ARG A 446 -9.91 19.15 16.37
CA ARG A 446 -9.39 17.78 16.26
C ARG A 446 -10.44 16.82 15.70
N ASP A 447 -11.64 16.83 16.27
CA ASP A 447 -12.75 15.97 15.83
C ASP A 447 -13.14 16.27 14.36
N ALA A 448 -13.03 17.53 13.91
CA ALA A 448 -13.28 17.92 12.53
C ALA A 448 -12.18 17.43 11.57
N GLU A 449 -10.93 17.39 12.02
CA GLU A 449 -9.80 16.88 11.25
C GLU A 449 -9.93 15.37 11.00
N GLU A 450 -10.28 14.59 12.04
CA GLU A 450 -10.53 13.15 11.92
C GLU A 450 -11.67 12.83 10.94
N VAL A 451 -12.73 13.65 10.94
CA VAL A 451 -13.84 13.48 9.98
C VAL A 451 -13.42 13.89 8.57
N ALA A 452 -12.61 14.94 8.42
CA ALA A 452 -12.06 15.33 7.12
C ALA A 452 -11.15 14.24 6.55
N GLU A 453 -10.33 13.61 7.38
CA GLU A 453 -9.49 12.47 6.99
C GLU A 453 -10.35 11.29 6.53
N LEU A 454 -11.39 10.92 7.29
CA LEU A 454 -12.35 9.89 6.92
C LEU A 454 -13.00 10.16 5.55
N ILE A 455 -13.45 11.40 5.29
CA ILE A 455 -14.00 11.82 3.99
C ILE A 455 -12.97 11.61 2.87
N CYS A 456 -11.71 11.99 3.12
CA CYS A 456 -10.62 11.87 2.16
C CYS A 456 -10.25 10.41 1.86
N MET A 457 -10.27 9.53 2.86
CA MET A 457 -10.00 8.11 2.67
C MET A 457 -11.14 7.37 1.95
N VAL A 458 -12.40 7.73 2.22
CA VAL A 458 -13.54 7.22 1.44
C VAL A 458 -13.42 7.69 -0.01
N GLY A 459 -13.14 8.98 -0.22
CA GLY A 459 -12.84 9.55 -1.52
C GLY A 459 -13.97 9.41 -2.55
N GLY A 460 -13.62 9.55 -3.83
CA GLY A 460 -14.57 9.37 -4.93
C GLY A 460 -15.64 10.47 -5.08
N SER A 461 -16.53 10.31 -6.06
CA SER A 461 -17.53 11.34 -6.42
C SER A 461 -18.56 11.63 -5.33
N SER A 462 -18.95 10.59 -4.56
CA SER A 462 -20.00 10.68 -3.54
C SER A 462 -19.54 11.48 -2.31
N ALA A 463 -18.24 11.50 -2.01
CA ALA A 463 -17.66 12.23 -0.89
C ALA A 463 -17.45 13.73 -1.16
N ILE A 464 -17.50 14.18 -2.42
CA ILE A 464 -17.27 15.59 -2.81
C ILE A 464 -18.15 16.59 -2.05
N PRO A 465 -19.49 16.40 -1.90
CA PRO A 465 -20.32 17.34 -1.16
C PRO A 465 -19.93 17.49 0.31
N TYR A 466 -19.40 16.42 0.92
CA TYR A 466 -18.94 16.41 2.30
C TYR A 466 -17.58 17.10 2.43
N ALA A 467 -16.63 16.78 1.53
CA ALA A 467 -15.35 17.48 1.45
C ALA A 467 -15.53 18.99 1.26
N LYS A 468 -16.48 19.39 0.41
CA LYS A 468 -16.85 20.80 0.20
C LYS A 468 -17.27 21.50 1.48
N ARG A 469 -18.07 20.85 2.33
CA ARG A 469 -18.49 21.43 3.62
C ARG A 469 -17.31 21.64 4.57
N PHE A 470 -16.40 20.67 4.65
CA PHE A 470 -15.20 20.76 5.49
C PHE A 470 -14.12 21.70 4.92
N SER A 471 -14.11 21.96 3.61
CA SER A 471 -13.21 22.95 2.98
C SER A 471 -13.43 24.38 3.48
N LEU A 472 -14.63 24.68 4.01
CA LEU A 472 -15.00 25.98 4.55
C LEU A 472 -14.72 26.12 6.05
N HIS A 473 -14.12 25.11 6.68
CA HIS A 473 -13.83 25.12 8.11
C HIS A 473 -12.76 26.16 8.46
N GLU A 474 -12.84 26.77 9.66
CA GLU A 474 -11.96 27.87 10.07
C GLU A 474 -10.50 27.44 10.32
N SER A 475 -10.29 26.20 10.76
CA SER A 475 -8.96 25.65 11.01
C SER A 475 -8.18 25.36 9.72
N VAL A 476 -6.94 25.87 9.67
CA VAL A 476 -5.97 25.58 8.60
C VAL A 476 -5.64 24.09 8.51
N HIS A 477 -5.62 23.35 9.64
CA HIS A 477 -5.29 21.92 9.67
C HIS A 477 -6.36 21.09 8.92
N VAL A 478 -7.64 21.29 9.24
CA VAL A 478 -8.77 20.64 8.55
C VAL A 478 -8.74 20.96 7.05
N ARG A 479 -8.51 22.23 6.71
CA ARG A 479 -8.37 22.67 5.33
C ARG A 479 -7.17 22.02 4.62
N SER A 480 -6.03 21.90 5.30
CA SER A 480 -4.84 21.24 4.77
C SER A 480 -5.12 19.77 4.42
N THR A 481 -5.81 19.02 5.28
CA THR A 481 -6.20 17.62 5.02
C THR A 481 -7.04 17.48 3.75
N ILE A 482 -8.02 18.38 3.54
CA ILE A 482 -8.85 18.44 2.33
C ILE A 482 -7.99 18.76 1.10
N ALA A 483 -7.15 19.80 1.18
CA ALA A 483 -6.31 20.24 0.06
C ALA A 483 -5.28 19.18 -0.38
N ALA A 484 -4.59 18.55 0.59
CA ALA A 484 -3.57 17.54 0.34
C ALA A 484 -4.15 16.25 -0.28
N SER A 485 -5.44 15.98 -0.06
CA SER A 485 -6.08 14.71 -0.43
C SER A 485 -6.83 14.74 -1.76
N TRP A 486 -6.69 15.78 -2.58
CA TRP A 486 -7.42 15.86 -3.87
C TRP A 486 -7.14 14.68 -4.81
N PHE A 487 -6.07 13.92 -4.55
CA PHE A 487 -5.72 12.74 -5.34
C PHE A 487 -6.65 11.55 -5.17
N GLN A 488 -7.44 11.54 -4.09
CA GLN A 488 -8.44 10.52 -3.80
C GLN A 488 -9.77 10.75 -4.54
N PHE A 489 -9.89 11.87 -5.26
CA PHE A 489 -11.12 12.32 -5.89
C PHE A 489 -10.99 12.46 -7.42
N PRO A 490 -12.11 12.49 -8.16
CA PRO A 490 -12.11 12.90 -9.57
C PRO A 490 -11.57 14.32 -9.74
N THR A 491 -10.34 14.43 -10.27
CA THR A 491 -9.49 15.63 -10.24
C THR A 491 -10.22 16.92 -10.67
N GLU A 492 -10.77 16.95 -11.89
CA GLU A 492 -11.39 18.18 -12.44
C GLU A 492 -12.60 18.63 -11.61
N ARG A 493 -13.45 17.67 -11.24
CA ARG A 493 -14.66 17.94 -10.47
C ARG A 493 -14.31 18.46 -9.08
N TYR A 494 -13.33 17.83 -8.42
CA TYR A 494 -12.89 18.22 -7.08
C TYR A 494 -12.23 19.60 -7.08
N ALA A 495 -11.36 19.88 -8.05
CA ALA A 495 -10.74 21.20 -8.22
C ALA A 495 -11.80 22.30 -8.33
N ARG A 496 -12.81 22.09 -9.18
CA ARG A 496 -13.90 23.06 -9.42
C ARG A 496 -14.88 23.19 -8.25
N GLU A 497 -15.29 22.10 -7.61
CA GLU A 497 -16.36 22.11 -6.62
C GLU A 497 -15.88 22.34 -5.18
N VAL A 498 -14.62 22.00 -4.88
CA VAL A 498 -14.02 22.06 -3.54
C VAL A 498 -12.91 23.10 -3.50
N LEU A 499 -11.78 22.84 -4.18
CA LEU A 499 -10.59 23.70 -4.05
C LEU A 499 -10.83 25.13 -4.55
N ALA A 500 -11.58 25.32 -5.63
CA ALA A 500 -11.89 26.64 -6.16
C ALA A 500 -12.73 27.50 -5.20
N GLY A 501 -13.50 26.88 -4.29
CA GLY A 501 -14.34 27.55 -3.30
C GLY A 501 -13.69 27.72 -1.93
N MET A 502 -12.42 27.33 -1.79
CA MET A 502 -11.72 27.20 -0.51
C MET A 502 -10.60 28.24 -0.39
N SER A 503 -10.34 28.73 0.83
CA SER A 503 -9.14 29.55 1.08
C SER A 503 -7.90 28.66 1.15
N LEU A 504 -6.97 28.87 0.20
CA LEU A 504 -5.69 28.15 0.11
C LEU A 504 -4.52 28.89 0.79
N THR A 505 -4.81 29.97 1.51
CA THR A 505 -3.81 30.69 2.30
C THR A 505 -3.28 29.82 3.44
N GLY A 506 -1.96 29.70 3.54
CA GLY A 506 -1.26 28.84 4.48
C GLY A 506 -1.28 27.35 4.11
N LEU A 507 -1.74 26.99 2.90
CA LEU A 507 -1.85 25.60 2.46
C LEU A 507 -0.90 25.28 1.31
N ALA A 508 -0.52 24.00 1.24
CA ALA A 508 0.24 23.42 0.15
C ALA A 508 -0.67 22.61 -0.80
N ILE A 509 -0.43 22.71 -2.10
CA ILE A 509 -1.10 21.89 -3.12
C ILE A 509 -0.08 20.99 -3.81
N SER A 510 -0.33 19.68 -3.78
CA SER A 510 0.53 18.68 -4.41
C SER A 510 0.08 18.34 -5.85
N VAL A 511 0.96 18.59 -6.80
CA VAL A 511 0.82 18.28 -8.23
C VAL A 511 1.58 17.01 -8.55
N SER A 512 0.86 15.90 -8.66
CA SER A 512 1.42 14.58 -8.98
C SER A 512 1.00 14.04 -10.36
N THR A 513 0.26 14.82 -11.15
CA THR A 513 -0.09 14.50 -12.55
C THR A 513 -0.10 15.76 -13.42
N PRO A 514 0.16 15.65 -14.75
CA PRO A 514 0.08 16.79 -15.67
C PRO A 514 -1.30 17.47 -15.71
N ASP A 515 -2.38 16.69 -15.58
CA ASP A 515 -3.74 17.25 -15.57
C ASP A 515 -3.99 18.16 -14.37
N ARG A 516 -3.37 17.85 -13.22
CA ARG A 516 -3.44 18.70 -12.03
C ARG A 516 -2.69 20.02 -12.19
N LEU A 517 -1.53 19.97 -12.86
CA LEU A 517 -0.78 21.17 -13.19
C LEU A 517 -1.66 22.14 -14.00
N ARG A 518 -2.34 21.63 -15.04
CA ARG A 518 -3.24 22.42 -15.90
C ARG A 518 -4.43 23.04 -15.18
N LEU A 519 -4.82 22.51 -14.01
CA LEU A 519 -5.96 23.01 -13.23
C LEU A 519 -5.57 24.09 -12.23
N LEU A 520 -4.27 24.26 -11.90
CA LEU A 520 -3.81 25.27 -10.94
C LEU A 520 -4.27 26.70 -11.28
N PRO A 521 -4.25 27.16 -12.55
CA PRO A 521 -4.69 28.53 -12.87
C PRO A 521 -6.17 28.81 -12.54
N GLY A 522 -6.99 27.76 -12.39
CA GLY A 522 -8.40 27.87 -12.02
C GLY A 522 -8.65 27.90 -10.51
N LEU A 523 -7.60 27.82 -9.69
CA LEU A 523 -7.69 27.77 -8.23
C LEU A 523 -7.26 29.12 -7.61
N PRO A 524 -7.74 29.44 -6.39
CA PRO A 524 -7.13 30.47 -5.56
C PRO A 524 -5.63 30.21 -5.36
N SER A 525 -4.81 31.25 -5.20
CA SER A 525 -3.38 31.07 -5.01
C SER A 525 -3.08 30.33 -3.69
N PRO A 526 -2.46 29.13 -3.73
CA PRO A 526 -1.97 28.47 -2.54
C PRO A 526 -0.66 29.12 -2.05
N SER A 527 -0.38 29.02 -0.75
CA SER A 527 0.89 29.51 -0.20
C SER A 527 2.08 28.63 -0.60
N ALA A 528 1.86 27.34 -0.87
CA ALA A 528 2.89 26.43 -1.33
C ALA A 528 2.41 25.52 -2.48
N VAL A 529 3.31 25.18 -3.40
CA VAL A 529 3.06 24.21 -4.48
C VAL A 529 4.16 23.16 -4.53
N ASP A 530 3.77 21.89 -4.40
CA ASP A 530 4.67 20.74 -4.48
C ASP A 530 4.49 20.02 -5.83
N VAL A 531 5.46 20.14 -6.71
CA VAL A 531 5.46 19.54 -8.05
C VAL A 531 6.28 18.25 -8.04
N SER A 532 5.63 17.12 -8.36
CA SER A 532 6.23 15.78 -8.38
C SER A 532 6.01 15.07 -9.73
N ILE A 533 6.06 15.84 -10.82
CA ILE A 533 5.88 15.35 -12.20
C ILE A 533 7.03 15.80 -13.10
N ASP A 534 7.18 15.09 -14.21
CA ASP A 534 7.99 15.53 -15.34
C ASP A 534 7.30 16.69 -16.06
N ALA A 535 7.79 17.91 -15.85
CA ALA A 535 7.32 19.12 -16.50
C ALA A 535 8.51 20.00 -16.93
N SER A 536 8.46 20.48 -18.16
CA SER A 536 9.45 21.45 -18.67
C SER A 536 9.25 22.84 -18.06
N SER A 537 10.27 23.68 -18.14
CA SER A 537 10.23 25.07 -17.66
C SER A 537 9.07 25.87 -18.25
N SER A 538 8.75 25.67 -19.53
CA SER A 538 7.63 26.35 -20.18
C SER A 538 6.28 25.92 -19.62
N GLN A 539 6.11 24.63 -19.32
CA GLN A 539 4.87 24.12 -18.71
C GLN A 539 4.72 24.62 -17.28
N LEU A 540 5.81 24.67 -16.51
CA LEU A 540 5.78 25.23 -15.16
C LEU A 540 5.44 26.72 -15.19
N GLY A 541 6.05 27.50 -16.09
CA GLY A 541 5.75 28.92 -16.24
C GLY A 541 4.33 29.22 -16.74
N GLU A 542 3.74 28.33 -17.55
CA GLU A 542 2.37 28.49 -18.05
C GLU A 542 1.31 28.27 -16.95
N TYR A 543 1.54 27.31 -16.05
CA TYR A 543 0.51 26.82 -15.15
C TYR A 543 0.70 27.15 -13.67
N LEU A 544 1.91 27.52 -13.23
CA LEU A 544 2.14 27.89 -11.83
C LEU A 544 1.50 29.26 -11.51
N PRO A 545 1.01 29.45 -10.27
CA PRO A 545 0.44 30.72 -9.85
C PRO A 545 1.52 31.81 -9.82
N THR A 546 1.29 32.91 -10.53
CA THR A 546 2.25 34.03 -10.62
C THR A 546 2.32 34.89 -9.36
N ALA A 547 1.27 34.86 -8.53
CA ALA A 547 1.16 35.61 -7.29
C ALA A 547 0.56 34.76 -6.15
N GLY A 548 0.87 35.10 -4.90
CA GLY A 548 0.36 34.48 -3.67
C GLY A 548 1.02 33.16 -3.26
N CYS A 549 1.91 32.61 -4.09
CA CYS A 549 2.70 31.42 -3.78
C CYS A 549 4.06 31.82 -3.21
N GLU A 550 4.32 31.43 -1.97
CA GLU A 550 5.54 31.76 -1.22
C GLU A 550 6.58 30.64 -1.29
N GLU A 551 6.14 29.39 -1.45
CA GLU A 551 7.00 28.21 -1.48
C GLU A 551 6.73 27.34 -2.71
N LEU A 552 7.80 27.03 -3.44
CA LEU A 552 7.75 26.13 -4.58
C LEU A 552 8.72 24.98 -4.38
N ASN A 553 8.20 23.75 -4.37
CA ASN A 553 9.00 22.55 -4.26
C ASN A 553 8.86 21.75 -5.56
N VAL A 554 9.96 21.48 -6.24
CA VAL A 554 10.03 20.65 -7.44
C VAL A 554 10.89 19.43 -7.12
N TYR A 555 10.28 18.26 -7.14
CA TYR A 555 10.91 17.02 -6.73
C TYR A 555 10.76 15.94 -7.79
N GLY A 556 11.88 15.29 -8.15
CA GLY A 556 11.85 14.08 -8.98
C GLY A 556 11.50 14.32 -10.45
N ASN A 557 11.84 15.49 -11.00
CA ASN A 557 11.54 15.86 -12.38
C ASN A 557 12.72 15.55 -13.31
N ALA A 558 12.55 14.58 -14.19
CA ALA A 558 13.59 14.07 -15.09
C ALA A 558 13.80 14.91 -16.37
N VAL A 559 12.92 15.87 -16.64
CA VAL A 559 12.93 16.66 -17.89
C VAL A 559 13.21 18.15 -17.70
N LEU A 560 13.17 18.64 -16.45
CA LEU A 560 13.49 20.03 -16.13
C LEU A 560 14.97 20.31 -16.35
N ARG A 561 15.27 21.20 -17.30
CA ARG A 561 16.64 21.57 -17.68
C ARG A 561 17.09 22.91 -17.13
N ASP A 562 16.14 23.81 -16.90
CA ASP A 562 16.40 25.17 -16.46
C ASP A 562 15.31 25.66 -15.50
N VAL A 563 15.54 26.82 -14.88
CA VAL A 563 14.57 27.48 -13.99
C VAL A 563 14.12 28.85 -14.54
N SER A 564 14.07 28.99 -15.86
CA SER A 564 13.73 30.26 -16.55
C SER A 564 12.31 30.77 -16.31
N PHE A 565 11.44 29.97 -15.69
CA PHE A 565 10.07 30.34 -15.33
C PHE A 565 9.99 31.16 -14.03
N LEU A 566 11.00 31.09 -13.16
CA LEU A 566 11.01 31.74 -11.85
C LEU A 566 10.86 33.27 -11.87
N PRO A 567 11.43 34.02 -12.83
CA PRO A 567 11.23 35.47 -12.91
C PRO A 567 9.76 35.89 -13.05
N GLY A 568 8.89 35.00 -13.54
CA GLY A 568 7.44 35.22 -13.60
C GLY A 568 6.70 35.02 -12.27
N LEU A 569 7.36 34.47 -11.24
CA LEU A 569 6.79 34.15 -9.93
C LEU A 569 7.28 35.18 -8.90
N THR A 570 6.48 36.22 -8.65
CA THR A 570 6.96 37.41 -7.91
C THR A 570 6.99 37.25 -6.40
N ASP A 571 6.21 36.30 -5.87
CA ASP A 571 6.02 36.14 -4.43
C ASP A 571 6.81 34.96 -3.83
N VAL A 572 7.42 34.11 -4.66
CA VAL A 572 8.14 32.91 -4.21
C VAL A 572 9.38 33.33 -3.42
N ARG A 573 9.44 32.92 -2.16
CA ARG A 573 10.55 33.17 -1.21
C ARG A 573 11.37 31.92 -0.93
N SER A 574 10.75 30.75 -0.98
CA SER A 574 11.40 29.46 -0.78
C SER A 574 11.30 28.62 -2.04
N LEU A 575 12.44 28.09 -2.50
CA LEU A 575 12.52 27.20 -3.64
C LEU A 575 13.31 25.94 -3.27
N SER A 576 12.71 24.77 -3.48
CA SER A 576 13.42 23.49 -3.45
C SER A 576 13.38 22.83 -4.83
N VAL A 577 14.53 22.49 -5.41
CA VAL A 577 14.63 21.71 -6.65
C VAL A 577 15.53 20.52 -6.40
N THR A 578 14.92 19.36 -6.15
CA THR A 578 15.62 18.15 -5.73
C THR A 578 15.26 16.97 -6.63
N LYS A 579 16.18 16.02 -6.78
CA LYS A 579 16.10 14.84 -7.65
C LYS A 579 15.72 15.19 -9.09
N CYS A 580 16.26 16.28 -9.61
CA CYS A 580 16.05 16.74 -10.99
C CYS A 580 17.34 16.53 -11.81
N PRO A 581 17.61 15.31 -12.33
CA PRO A 581 18.91 14.94 -12.89
C PRO A 581 19.26 15.61 -14.23
N ALA A 582 18.30 16.26 -14.88
CA ALA A 582 18.51 16.95 -16.15
C ALA A 582 18.74 18.46 -15.98
N LEU A 583 18.76 18.97 -14.74
CA LEU A 583 18.94 20.38 -14.45
C LEU A 583 20.37 20.80 -14.77
N GLU A 584 20.49 21.77 -15.68
CA GLU A 584 21.76 22.24 -16.25
C GLU A 584 21.86 23.77 -16.23
N ASP A 585 20.77 24.53 -16.14
CA ASP A 585 20.80 26.00 -16.19
C ASP A 585 20.07 26.66 -15.00
N LEU A 586 20.80 27.45 -14.22
CA LEU A 586 20.31 28.18 -13.05
C LEU A 586 20.16 29.70 -13.27
N SER A 587 20.34 30.19 -14.49
CA SER A 587 20.30 31.62 -14.83
C SER A 587 18.98 32.31 -14.43
N GLY A 588 17.87 31.57 -14.42
CA GLY A 588 16.57 32.05 -13.95
C GLY A 588 16.48 32.40 -12.46
N LEU A 589 17.46 32.00 -11.63
CA LEU A 589 17.54 32.38 -10.21
C LEU A 589 18.01 33.83 -10.00
N VAL A 590 18.72 34.39 -10.98
CA VAL A 590 19.37 35.70 -10.83
C VAL A 590 18.33 36.79 -10.58
N ASN A 591 18.57 37.64 -9.58
CA ASN A 591 17.66 38.73 -9.17
C ASN A 591 16.25 38.29 -8.71
N THR A 592 16.09 37.04 -8.29
CA THR A 592 14.83 36.56 -7.73
C THR A 592 14.61 37.03 -6.28
N PRO A 593 13.36 37.07 -5.80
CA PRO A 593 12.99 37.45 -4.43
C PRO A 593 13.31 36.38 -3.35
N LEU A 594 14.03 35.32 -3.70
CA LEU A 594 14.27 34.15 -2.86
C LEU A 594 15.06 34.49 -1.60
N THR A 595 14.61 33.93 -0.47
CA THR A 595 15.27 33.97 0.83
C THR A 595 15.80 32.60 1.25
N ALA A 596 15.22 31.51 0.71
CA ALA A 596 15.65 30.14 0.92
C ALA A 596 15.76 29.39 -0.41
N LEU A 597 16.84 28.61 -0.56
CA LEU A 597 17.10 27.79 -1.74
C LEU A 597 17.62 26.41 -1.34
N GLU A 598 17.02 25.35 -1.86
CA GLU A 598 17.49 23.97 -1.75
C GLU A 598 17.70 23.37 -3.14
N LEU A 599 18.90 22.83 -3.39
CA LEU A 599 19.29 22.28 -4.70
C LEU A 599 20.08 20.98 -4.59
N ASP A 600 19.82 20.05 -5.51
CA ASP A 600 20.72 18.94 -5.80
C ASP A 600 21.80 19.38 -6.80
N VAL A 601 23.07 19.32 -6.39
CA VAL A 601 24.23 19.82 -7.15
C VAL A 601 24.70 18.83 -8.23
N GLY A 602 24.17 17.61 -8.25
CA GLY A 602 24.78 16.42 -8.88
C GLY A 602 25.38 16.59 -10.29
N THR A 603 24.70 17.27 -11.22
CA THR A 603 25.14 17.47 -12.61
C THR A 603 25.55 18.91 -12.93
N LEU A 604 25.41 19.84 -11.97
CA LEU A 604 25.66 21.26 -12.18
C LEU A 604 27.17 21.54 -12.12
N GLY A 605 27.66 22.36 -13.05
CA GLY A 605 29.04 22.84 -13.05
C GLY A 605 29.24 24.05 -12.14
N GLU A 606 30.49 24.50 -12.03
CA GLU A 606 30.86 25.64 -11.17
C GLU A 606 30.25 26.96 -11.69
N GLU A 607 30.23 27.16 -13.02
CA GLU A 607 29.71 28.39 -13.64
C GLU A 607 28.19 28.53 -13.43
N GLU A 608 27.45 27.42 -13.42
CA GLU A 608 26.02 27.40 -13.16
C GLU A 608 25.71 27.77 -11.70
N LEU A 609 26.51 27.26 -10.77
CA LEU A 609 26.34 27.51 -9.34
C LEU A 609 26.64 28.96 -8.94
N ASP A 610 27.43 29.70 -9.73
CA ASP A 610 27.64 31.13 -9.55
C ASP A 610 26.36 31.96 -9.70
N ALA A 611 25.31 31.41 -10.33
CA ALA A 611 24.00 32.05 -10.35
C ALA A 611 23.43 32.26 -8.92
N VAL A 612 23.75 31.35 -7.99
CA VAL A 612 23.32 31.43 -6.59
C VAL A 612 23.87 32.70 -5.91
N HIS A 613 25.11 33.09 -6.23
CA HIS A 613 25.73 34.32 -5.72
C HIS A 613 24.94 35.59 -6.05
N ARG A 614 24.13 35.55 -7.13
CA ARG A 614 23.40 36.71 -7.67
C ARG A 614 21.94 36.76 -7.19
N ILE A 615 21.62 36.10 -6.08
CA ILE A 615 20.28 36.11 -5.44
C ILE A 615 20.29 37.11 -4.27
N PRO A 616 19.83 38.36 -4.45
CA PRO A 616 20.13 39.46 -3.53
C PRO A 616 19.65 39.25 -2.08
N TYR A 617 18.58 38.48 -1.88
CA TYR A 617 17.92 38.33 -0.57
C TYR A 617 18.17 36.95 0.08
N LEU A 618 19.02 36.10 -0.49
CA LEU A 618 19.22 34.74 -0.02
C LEU A 618 19.84 34.72 1.39
N ARG A 619 19.19 34.01 2.31
CA ARG A 619 19.58 33.83 3.72
C ARG A 619 19.88 32.38 4.08
N SER A 620 19.11 31.45 3.50
CA SER A 620 19.21 30.02 3.74
C SER A 620 19.58 29.31 2.44
N LEU A 621 20.63 28.49 2.47
CA LEU A 621 21.04 27.69 1.32
C LEU A 621 21.27 26.24 1.75
N THR A 622 20.62 25.30 1.06
CA THR A 622 20.82 23.85 1.23
C THR A 622 21.34 23.26 -0.08
N LEU A 623 22.48 22.57 -0.02
CA LEU A 623 23.10 21.93 -1.19
C LEU A 623 23.30 20.44 -0.91
N THR A 624 22.76 19.60 -1.79
CA THR A 624 22.90 18.15 -1.73
C THR A 624 23.79 17.67 -2.86
N TYR A 625 24.92 17.06 -2.54
CA TYR A 625 25.91 16.56 -3.49
C TYR A 625 25.70 15.08 -3.76
N GLY A 626 25.80 14.72 -5.04
CA GLY A 626 25.74 13.33 -5.49
C GLY A 626 26.97 12.51 -5.09
N SER A 627 26.94 11.21 -5.37
CA SER A 627 28.03 10.29 -5.02
C SER A 627 29.24 10.32 -5.96
N SER A 628 29.18 11.09 -7.04
CA SER A 628 30.05 10.93 -8.21
C SER A 628 31.30 11.83 -8.21
N SER A 629 31.30 12.93 -7.45
CA SER A 629 32.41 13.90 -7.37
C SER A 629 32.54 14.49 -5.96
N PRO A 630 33.74 14.95 -5.54
CA PRO A 630 33.88 15.73 -4.33
C PRO A 630 33.09 17.04 -4.47
N GLY A 631 32.25 17.34 -3.49
CA GLY A 631 31.40 18.53 -3.54
C GLY A 631 32.20 19.79 -3.26
N ARG A 632 32.10 20.78 -4.15
CA ARG A 632 32.70 22.10 -3.99
C ARG A 632 31.60 23.15 -3.80
N LEU A 633 31.85 24.12 -2.92
CA LEU A 633 30.93 25.22 -2.65
C LEU A 633 30.86 26.21 -3.84
N PRO A 634 29.68 26.83 -4.07
CA PRO A 634 29.56 27.97 -4.99
C PRO A 634 30.39 29.17 -4.52
N ALA A 635 30.51 30.19 -5.38
CA ALA A 635 31.03 31.50 -4.97
C ALA A 635 30.31 32.02 -3.71
N ALA A 636 31.08 32.57 -2.77
CA ALA A 636 30.57 32.90 -1.44
C ALA A 636 29.43 33.91 -1.49
N HIS A 637 28.27 33.54 -0.95
CA HIS A 637 27.09 34.43 -0.97
C HIS A 637 27.19 35.50 0.13
N PRO A 638 27.03 36.80 -0.18
CA PRO A 638 27.21 37.87 0.80
C PRO A 638 26.12 37.90 1.88
N GLY A 639 24.95 37.34 1.60
CA GLY A 639 23.77 37.40 2.49
C GLY A 639 23.42 36.12 3.25
N VAL A 640 24.01 34.97 2.91
CA VAL A 640 23.62 33.67 3.48
C VAL A 640 24.13 33.57 4.92
N SER A 641 23.20 33.32 5.85
CA SER A 641 23.47 33.16 7.28
C SER A 641 23.37 31.70 7.75
N TYR A 642 22.61 30.88 7.03
CA TYR A 642 22.45 29.46 7.28
C TYR A 642 22.83 28.67 6.01
N LEU A 643 23.80 27.77 6.13
CA LEU A 643 24.24 26.89 5.05
C LEU A 643 24.10 25.43 5.50
N ARG A 644 23.38 24.63 4.72
CA ARG A 644 23.32 23.18 4.90
C ARG A 644 23.96 22.46 3.72
N LEU A 645 24.83 21.51 4.02
CA LEU A 645 25.56 20.71 3.05
C LEU A 645 25.31 19.23 3.33
N ASP A 646 24.79 18.50 2.35
CA ASP A 646 24.65 17.05 2.42
C ASP A 646 25.54 16.41 1.36
N SER A 647 26.51 15.61 1.77
CA SER A 647 27.42 14.93 0.86
C SER A 647 27.91 13.61 1.44
N ARG A 648 27.95 12.56 0.61
CA ARG A 648 28.63 11.30 0.97
C ARG A 648 30.11 11.29 0.64
N GLN A 649 30.58 12.26 -0.14
CA GLN A 649 32.00 12.44 -0.48
C GLN A 649 32.60 13.58 0.35
N PRO A 650 33.93 13.64 0.50
CA PRO A 650 34.60 14.79 1.11
C PRO A 650 34.18 16.10 0.42
N LEU A 651 33.90 17.12 1.23
CA LEU A 651 33.56 18.47 0.78
C LEU A 651 34.79 19.36 0.78
N ASP A 652 35.00 20.12 -0.30
CA ASP A 652 35.97 21.22 -0.34
C ASP A 652 35.33 22.46 0.28
N LEU A 653 35.73 22.73 1.53
CA LEU A 653 35.24 23.87 2.31
C LEU A 653 36.22 25.05 2.32
N SER A 654 37.20 25.06 1.41
CA SER A 654 38.27 26.06 1.38
C SER A 654 37.81 27.51 1.25
N SER A 655 36.64 27.74 0.66
CA SER A 655 36.07 29.07 0.45
C SER A 655 35.19 29.57 1.61
N LEU A 656 35.04 28.82 2.70
CA LEU A 656 34.15 29.19 3.80
C LEU A 656 34.50 30.53 4.46
N ASP A 657 35.78 30.91 4.51
CA ASP A 657 36.24 32.19 5.05
C ASP A 657 35.64 33.41 4.33
N ALA A 658 35.32 33.27 3.04
CA ALA A 658 34.68 34.30 2.24
C ALA A 658 33.16 34.46 2.50
N TRP A 659 32.53 33.54 3.24
CA TRP A 659 31.10 33.62 3.58
C TRP A 659 30.87 34.48 4.84
N PHE A 660 31.09 35.79 4.74
CA PHE A 660 31.12 36.71 5.90
C PHE A 660 29.83 36.76 6.74
N SER A 661 28.67 36.51 6.12
CA SER A 661 27.37 36.52 6.81
C SER A 661 26.99 35.18 7.42
N LEU A 662 27.75 34.11 7.13
CA LEU A 662 27.45 32.77 7.62
C LEU A 662 27.58 32.72 9.15
N ARG A 663 26.58 32.17 9.83
CA ARG A 663 26.53 32.01 11.29
C ARG A 663 26.25 30.57 11.68
N GLU A 664 25.43 29.87 10.90
CA GLU A 664 25.01 28.50 11.14
C GLU A 664 25.38 27.61 9.96
N LEU A 665 26.04 26.49 10.27
CA LEU A 665 26.47 25.49 9.30
C LEU A 665 25.96 24.12 9.72
N ASP A 666 25.16 23.45 8.89
CA ASP A 666 24.73 22.05 9.06
C ASP A 666 25.42 21.18 7.99
N VAL A 667 26.23 20.22 8.41
CA VAL A 667 26.99 19.36 7.50
C VAL A 667 26.64 17.90 7.76
N THR A 668 26.10 17.25 6.75
CA THR A 668 25.86 15.81 6.72
C THR A 668 26.93 15.15 5.88
N VAL A 669 27.82 14.38 6.52
CA VAL A 669 28.98 13.72 5.89
C VAL A 669 29.24 12.34 6.48
N ASP A 670 29.96 11.49 5.74
CA ASP A 670 30.37 10.17 6.23
C ASP A 670 31.41 10.28 7.37
N SER A 671 32.45 11.08 7.18
CA SER A 671 33.51 11.37 8.16
C SER A 671 33.95 12.84 8.09
N CYS A 672 34.67 13.34 9.10
CA CYS A 672 35.32 14.67 9.02
C CYS A 672 36.75 14.60 8.47
N ASP A 673 37.09 13.63 7.62
CA ASP A 673 38.42 13.50 7.02
C ASP A 673 38.81 14.66 6.09
N TRP A 674 37.84 15.47 5.67
CA TRP A 674 38.11 16.75 5.01
C TRP A 674 38.90 17.73 5.89
N LEU A 675 38.95 17.49 7.22
CA LEU A 675 39.83 18.20 8.15
C LEU A 675 41.25 17.63 8.19
N THR A 676 41.52 16.44 7.63
CA THR A 676 42.80 15.71 7.77
C THR A 676 43.58 15.61 6.45
N LEU A 677 42.92 15.67 5.30
CA LEU A 677 43.53 15.62 3.96
C LEU A 677 44.05 17.03 3.54
N GLY A 678 45.38 17.25 3.52
CA GLY A 678 46.04 18.54 3.16
C GLY A 678 45.85 18.98 1.69
N SER A 679 45.92 20.24 1.25
CA SER A 679 46.67 21.49 1.60
C SER A 679 45.97 22.74 0.97
N PRO A 680 46.41 24.03 1.14
CA PRO A 680 47.33 24.62 2.10
C PRO A 680 46.63 25.61 3.07
N GLY A 681 46.97 25.53 4.35
CA GLY A 681 46.50 26.46 5.39
C GLY A 681 45.20 26.01 6.08
N PRO A 682 45.05 26.24 7.39
CA PRO A 682 43.78 25.99 8.06
C PRO A 682 42.79 27.03 7.53
N VAL A 683 41.82 26.60 6.73
CA VAL A 683 40.63 27.39 6.43
C VAL A 683 40.07 27.83 7.77
N ARG A 684 40.04 29.14 8.02
CA ARG A 684 39.45 29.68 9.25
C ARG A 684 38.13 30.31 8.88
N ALA A 685 37.06 29.77 9.41
CA ALA A 685 35.71 30.32 9.31
C ALA A 685 35.29 30.86 10.70
N PRO A 686 35.93 31.94 11.20
CA PRO A 686 35.64 32.51 12.52
C PRO A 686 34.19 33.00 12.66
N GLN A 687 33.52 33.31 11.55
CA GLN A 687 32.17 33.83 11.55
C GLN A 687 31.10 32.78 11.90
N VAL A 688 31.40 31.48 11.79
CA VAL A 688 30.47 30.39 12.11
C VAL A 688 30.39 30.22 13.63
N ALA A 689 29.21 30.48 14.19
CA ALA A 689 28.95 30.40 15.62
C ALA A 689 28.22 29.10 16.02
N SER A 690 27.47 28.49 15.10
CA SER A 690 26.74 27.23 15.33
C SER A 690 27.08 26.21 14.25
N LEU A 691 27.46 25.00 14.67
CA LEU A 691 27.77 23.88 13.79
C LEU A 691 26.94 22.66 14.17
N THR A 692 26.20 22.13 13.21
CA THR A 692 25.54 20.83 13.31
C THR A 692 26.28 19.84 12.41
N LEU A 693 26.70 18.71 12.96
CA LEU A 693 27.34 17.63 12.21
C LEU A 693 26.48 16.37 12.28
N ARG A 694 26.21 15.77 11.13
CA ARG A 694 25.54 14.47 11.03
C ARG A 694 26.50 13.47 10.41
N LEU A 695 27.01 12.55 11.24
CA LEU A 695 28.09 11.62 10.90
C LEU A 695 27.57 10.21 10.70
N SER A 696 27.97 9.57 9.60
CA SER A 696 27.44 8.26 9.19
C SER A 696 28.46 7.11 9.24
N ALA A 697 29.77 7.38 9.23
CA ALA A 697 30.82 6.35 9.14
C ALA A 697 31.78 6.32 10.34
N ASP A 698 32.37 7.45 10.73
CA ASP A 698 33.29 7.54 11.88
C ASP A 698 33.29 8.93 12.55
N HIS A 699 34.15 9.09 13.57
CA HIS A 699 34.34 10.33 14.33
C HIS A 699 35.71 11.00 14.07
N ALA A 700 36.44 10.56 13.03
CA ALA A 700 37.78 11.05 12.74
C ALA A 700 37.74 12.55 12.38
N GLY A 701 38.78 13.30 12.75
CA GLY A 701 38.91 14.73 12.44
C GLY A 701 38.17 15.69 13.37
N LEU A 702 37.22 15.23 14.20
CA LEU A 702 36.44 16.10 15.12
C LEU A 702 37.30 16.96 16.05
N ALA A 703 38.45 16.46 16.51
CA ALA A 703 39.37 17.19 17.37
C ALA A 703 39.92 18.48 16.74
N ARG A 704 39.92 18.56 15.41
CA ARG A 704 40.46 19.70 14.64
C ARG A 704 39.43 20.76 14.32
N LEU A 705 38.16 20.59 14.73
CA LEU A 705 37.11 21.59 14.48
C LEU A 705 37.48 22.97 15.05
N GLY A 706 38.18 23.02 16.18
CA GLY A 706 38.64 24.29 16.77
C GLY A 706 39.72 25.02 15.97
N GLU A 707 40.43 24.34 15.07
CA GLU A 707 41.37 24.99 14.14
C GLU A 707 40.64 25.75 13.03
N VAL A 708 39.48 25.23 12.60
CA VAL A 708 38.67 25.77 11.50
C VAL A 708 37.61 26.76 11.99
N PHE A 709 36.98 26.47 13.13
CA PHE A 709 35.89 27.27 13.72
C PHE A 709 36.31 27.80 15.11
N PRO A 710 37.22 28.80 15.17
CA PRO A 710 37.82 29.26 16.42
C PRO A 710 36.84 29.96 17.38
N PHE A 711 35.68 30.42 16.90
CA PHE A 711 34.66 31.13 17.69
C PHE A 711 33.33 30.35 17.80
N LEU A 712 33.39 29.03 17.67
CA LEU A 712 32.21 28.18 17.76
C LEU A 712 31.57 28.25 19.15
N ALA A 713 30.30 28.62 19.22
CA ALA A 713 29.52 28.73 20.46
C ALA A 713 28.64 27.49 20.70
N THR A 714 28.13 26.88 19.64
CA THR A 714 27.27 25.69 19.71
C THR A 714 27.77 24.61 18.75
N LEU A 715 27.90 23.38 19.25
CA LEU A 715 28.18 22.19 18.46
C LEU A 715 27.14 21.11 18.74
N VAL A 716 26.42 20.68 17.72
CA VAL A 716 25.48 19.54 17.80
C VAL A 716 25.99 18.42 16.91
N VAL A 717 26.23 17.24 17.50
CA VAL A 717 26.68 16.06 16.74
C VAL A 717 25.60 14.98 16.80
N PHE A 718 25.04 14.67 15.64
CA PHE A 718 24.22 13.48 15.41
C PHE A 718 25.10 12.38 14.83
N THR A 719 25.12 11.20 15.45
CA THR A 719 25.96 10.10 14.97
C THR A 719 25.18 8.80 14.84
N HIS A 720 25.36 8.15 13.69
CA HIS A 720 24.90 6.78 13.40
C HIS A 720 26.03 5.74 13.54
N VAL A 721 27.20 6.16 14.04
CA VAL A 721 28.38 5.31 14.18
C VAL A 721 28.20 4.36 15.37
N PRO A 722 28.28 3.03 15.17
CA PRO A 722 28.24 2.06 16.26
C PRO A 722 29.46 2.22 17.18
N GLY A 723 29.28 2.16 18.50
CA GLY A 723 30.38 2.21 19.47
C GLY A 723 30.24 3.27 20.55
N PRO A 724 31.33 3.73 21.19
CA PRO A 724 31.29 4.85 22.12
C PRO A 724 30.95 6.16 21.39
N LEU A 725 30.40 7.13 22.13
CA LEU A 725 30.20 8.49 21.62
C LEU A 725 31.56 9.16 21.34
N PRO A 726 31.63 10.13 20.40
CA PRO A 726 32.86 10.83 20.08
C PRO A 726 33.46 11.52 21.31
N ASP A 727 34.77 11.39 21.49
CA ASP A 727 35.50 12.16 22.50
C ASP A 727 35.68 13.61 22.03
N LEU A 728 34.91 14.51 22.64
CA LEU A 728 34.97 15.95 22.38
C LEU A 728 35.90 16.70 23.36
N THR A 729 36.64 15.99 24.21
CA THR A 729 37.61 16.60 25.14
C THR A 729 38.61 17.55 24.46
N PRO A 730 39.12 17.27 23.24
CA PRO A 730 40.01 18.18 22.53
C PRO A 730 39.39 19.56 22.21
N LEU A 731 38.07 19.68 22.16
CA LEU A 731 37.36 20.93 21.84
C LEU A 731 37.06 21.80 23.06
N ARG A 732 37.40 21.33 24.27
CA ARG A 732 37.24 22.10 25.52
C ARG A 732 38.13 23.34 25.59
N THR A 733 39.11 23.46 24.69
CA THR A 733 39.94 24.66 24.53
C THR A 733 39.17 25.84 23.94
N LEU A 734 37.99 25.63 23.37
CA LEU A 734 37.11 26.70 22.88
C LEU A 734 36.28 27.28 24.04
N PRO A 735 36.45 28.56 24.38
CA PRO A 735 35.80 29.16 25.54
C PRO A 735 34.28 29.28 25.33
N GLY A 736 33.49 28.70 26.24
CA GLY A 736 32.03 28.85 26.24
C GLY A 736 31.26 27.94 25.26
N LEU A 737 31.93 27.00 24.60
CA LEU A 737 31.31 26.05 23.67
C LEU A 737 30.27 25.16 24.38
N ARG A 738 29.03 25.17 23.88
CA ARG A 738 27.97 24.24 24.27
C ARG A 738 27.93 23.07 23.30
N THR A 739 28.20 21.86 23.79
CA THR A 739 28.18 20.65 22.98
C THR A 739 26.95 19.80 23.32
N SER A 740 26.25 19.32 22.30
CA SER A 740 25.22 18.28 22.42
C SER A 740 25.57 17.12 21.49
N VAL A 741 25.56 15.91 22.02
CA VAL A 741 25.76 14.69 21.22
C VAL A 741 24.53 13.83 21.39
N ALA A 742 23.84 13.59 20.28
CA ALA A 742 22.68 12.73 20.23
C ALA A 742 22.98 11.56 19.31
N ARG A 743 22.84 10.34 19.83
CA ARG A 743 22.61 9.19 18.96
C ARG A 743 21.14 9.26 18.58
N ARG A 744 20.84 9.43 17.30
CA ARG A 744 19.46 9.28 16.83
C ARG A 744 19.10 7.82 17.13
N ALA A 745 18.09 7.60 17.98
CA ALA A 745 17.45 6.28 18.02
C ALA A 745 16.87 6.05 16.62
N ASP A 746 17.19 4.89 16.05
CA ASP A 746 16.70 4.49 14.73
C ASP A 746 15.17 4.54 14.65
#